data_AF-A0A2R8AJR1-F1
#
_entry.id   AF-A0A2R8AJR1-F1
#
_cell.length_a   1.000
_cell.length_b   1.000
_cell.length_c   1.000
_cell.angle_alpha   90.00
_cell.angle_beta   90.00
_cell.angle_gamma   90.00
#
_symmetry.space_group_name_H-M   'P 1'
#
loop_
_entity.id
_entity.type
_entity.pdbx_description
1 polymer ?
#
loop_
_entity_poly.entity_id
_entity_poly.type
_entity_poly.pdbx_seq_one_letter_code
_entity_poly.pdbx_strand_id
1 'polypeptide(L)'
;MVTIGTIKRFLKTTTILGALQFPAVALASEVTLQSSDGTLKFVGELIEFKDGKYILSTNLGDIAIGAEGVVCEGEACPTIEAPAEEVAAAESTPADFKGGPVSLQSFDGALKFEGNLIAIENGNYIVRTQLGDLQIATDSVTCVGGGCPQVVVESLEPTETVPENIKIDADDPRVTLTSFDGNLKFVGDLIEVTNGKYVIKTNLGELRVSASTVKCEGPACPTIGSQIIEVDSADSTESNTRDDTPIEISFTISGPDLIGSKMMPLLISGYAASKGAVVEVTDSADQDGKVASLISDGGNGERMGSYLIAPASSQRAIQDLGNGQSQIAMSARHALPSEVASFSVAGAGDLVSADQEHLIALDNLVIVTHPDNPIGQISMDSLGAIYGGIITDWAQVGGQGGSIKVVSQGAGSDSRDFFEDHVFEGRGTASGSNQAVAESAADVVAMIKDDPSAIGYVSYASLDGLKPLSLVSECGITSSPDAFSAKTEEYSLGRRLYLYNRADNLNADAKQILDFATSEEADALIAQAGLVNLDVARRVQSSSDARVAALQNTKFPNTEAGVVNAMLDAIGKYDRLSTTFRFGTGSARLDEKARGELPRLVQYLKDLPTGSDVVLVGFADSVGAFGRNQSLSVTRANQARSEVEAAARNGELNDLNIKVMGFGEIAPSSCNDTDGGRALNRRVEIWVSK
;
A
#
# COMPACT_ATOMS: atom_id res chain seq x y z
N MET A 1 -95.83 50.75 10.48
CA MET A 1 -95.27 51.63 11.53
C MET A 1 -93.77 51.34 11.60
N VAL A 2 -92.97 52.35 11.23
CA VAL A 2 -91.53 52.62 11.49
C VAL A 2 -90.50 51.47 11.33
N THR A 3 -89.69 51.37 10.27
CA THR A 3 -88.44 52.09 9.82
C THR A 3 -87.13 51.43 10.29
N ILE A 4 -86.12 51.52 9.39
CA ILE A 4 -84.64 51.39 9.54
C ILE A 4 -84.12 49.97 9.18
N GLY A 5 -83.24 49.72 8.21
CA GLY A 5 -82.50 50.55 7.25
C GLY A 5 -81.34 49.71 6.66
N THR A 6 -81.34 49.52 5.33
CA THR A 6 -80.18 49.55 4.36
C THR A 6 -78.83 48.89 4.76
N ILE A 7 -78.11 48.06 3.98
CA ILE A 7 -77.87 47.99 2.52
C ILE A 7 -77.18 46.64 2.15
N LYS A 8 -77.66 46.01 1.07
CA LYS A 8 -77.04 45.21 -0.04
C LYS A 8 -75.59 44.67 0.12
N ARG A 9 -75.17 43.52 -0.46
CA ARG A 9 -75.71 42.50 -1.37
C ARG A 9 -74.63 41.40 -1.57
N PHE A 10 -75.09 40.17 -1.85
CA PHE A 10 -74.55 39.09 -2.71
C PHE A 10 -73.28 38.33 -2.29
N LEU A 11 -73.34 37.02 -1.97
CA LEU A 11 -73.55 35.81 -2.83
C LEU A 11 -72.35 35.58 -3.78
N LYS A 12 -71.69 34.42 -3.90
CA LYS A 12 -72.07 33.00 -3.70
C LYS A 12 -70.82 32.09 -3.56
N THR A 13 -70.94 31.11 -2.67
CA THR A 13 -70.74 29.65 -2.86
C THR A 13 -69.74 29.13 -3.89
N THR A 14 -68.73 28.35 -3.43
CA THR A 14 -67.89 27.47 -4.26
C THR A 14 -67.92 26.03 -3.72
N THR A 15 -68.11 25.08 -4.64
CA THR A 15 -68.20 23.63 -4.47
C THR A 15 -66.80 23.00 -4.35
N ILE A 16 -66.64 22.02 -3.46
CA ILE A 16 -65.40 21.27 -3.20
C ILE A 16 -65.29 20.09 -4.19
N LEU A 17 -64.16 20.01 -4.90
CA LEU A 17 -63.75 18.84 -5.69
C LEU A 17 -62.33 18.45 -5.22
N GLY A 18 -62.18 17.25 -4.67
CA GLY A 18 -60.92 16.73 -4.16
C GLY A 18 -59.99 16.27 -5.28
N ALA A 19 -58.74 16.76 -5.26
CA ALA A 19 -57.65 16.27 -6.09
C ALA A 19 -56.65 15.52 -5.19
N LEU A 20 -56.29 14.29 -5.59
CA LEU A 20 -55.16 13.54 -5.05
C LEU A 20 -53.87 14.35 -5.27
N GLN A 21 -53.14 14.66 -4.19
CA GLN A 21 -51.76 15.11 -4.27
C GLN A 21 -50.82 13.92 -4.06
N PHE A 22 -50.02 13.61 -5.09
CA PHE A 22 -48.76 12.89 -4.91
C PHE A 22 -47.75 13.86 -4.24
N PRO A 23 -46.93 13.41 -3.28
CA PRO A 23 -45.80 14.21 -2.84
C PRO A 23 -44.79 14.29 -4.00
N ALA A 24 -44.47 15.51 -4.42
CA ALA A 24 -43.38 15.76 -5.33
C ALA A 24 -42.07 15.35 -4.65
N VAL A 25 -41.33 14.45 -5.29
CA VAL A 25 -39.93 14.18 -4.94
C VAL A 25 -39.16 15.45 -5.30
N ALA A 26 -38.54 16.10 -4.30
CA ALA A 26 -37.58 17.17 -4.56
C ALA A 26 -36.36 16.53 -5.25
N LEU A 27 -36.22 16.77 -6.56
CA LEU A 27 -34.98 16.51 -7.27
C LEU A 27 -33.97 17.56 -6.81
N ALA A 28 -32.78 17.12 -6.39
CA ALA A 28 -31.65 18.03 -6.20
C ALA A 28 -31.38 18.76 -7.53
N SER A 29 -31.52 20.08 -7.53
CA SER A 29 -31.54 20.88 -8.76
C SER A 29 -30.11 21.31 -9.14
N GLU A 30 -29.55 20.64 -10.14
CA GLU A 30 -28.32 21.02 -10.82
C GLU A 30 -28.37 22.49 -11.29
N VAL A 31 -27.29 23.24 -11.06
CA VAL A 31 -27.13 24.62 -11.54
C VAL A 31 -25.97 24.71 -12.53
N THR A 32 -26.09 25.66 -13.44
CA THR A 32 -25.04 26.04 -14.38
C THR A 32 -24.50 27.41 -13.99
N LEU A 33 -23.20 27.54 -13.74
CA LEU A 33 -22.53 28.83 -13.65
C LEU A 33 -21.76 29.09 -14.95
N GLN A 34 -22.11 30.15 -15.66
CA GLN A 34 -21.46 30.53 -16.91
C GLN A 34 -20.74 31.87 -16.75
N SER A 35 -19.49 31.96 -17.21
CA SER A 35 -18.77 33.24 -17.29
C SER A 35 -19.57 34.27 -18.11
N SER A 36 -19.46 35.55 -17.76
CA SER A 36 -20.15 36.66 -18.44
C SER A 36 -19.78 36.80 -19.93
N ASP A 37 -18.61 36.28 -20.33
CA ASP A 37 -18.16 36.22 -21.73
C ASP A 37 -18.53 34.90 -22.44
N GLY A 38 -19.20 33.99 -21.74
CA GLY A 38 -19.70 32.71 -22.25
C GLY A 38 -18.64 31.62 -22.43
N THR A 39 -17.37 31.89 -22.14
CA THR A 39 -16.25 30.99 -22.45
C THR A 39 -16.11 29.81 -21.49
N LEU A 40 -16.55 29.98 -20.24
CA LEU A 40 -16.47 28.96 -19.20
C LEU A 40 -17.87 28.61 -18.69
N LYS A 41 -18.15 27.32 -18.57
CA LYS A 41 -19.42 26.77 -18.08
C LYS A 41 -19.14 25.69 -17.04
N PHE A 42 -19.63 25.88 -15.83
CA PHE A 42 -19.56 24.93 -14.73
C PHE A 42 -20.96 24.38 -14.48
N VAL A 43 -21.07 23.06 -14.32
CA VAL A 43 -22.36 22.38 -14.09
C VAL A 43 -22.18 21.49 -12.87
N GLY A 44 -23.05 21.63 -11.88
CA GLY A 44 -22.97 20.87 -10.63
C GLY A 44 -24.15 21.14 -9.70
N GLU A 45 -24.19 20.44 -8.58
CA GLU A 45 -25.22 20.66 -7.56
C GLU A 45 -24.81 21.83 -6.66
N LEU A 46 -25.68 22.82 -6.49
CA LEU A 46 -25.39 23.96 -5.61
C LEU A 46 -25.52 23.51 -4.14
N ILE A 47 -24.38 23.41 -3.45
CA ILE A 47 -24.34 23.05 -2.03
C ILE A 47 -24.77 24.24 -1.18
N GLU A 48 -24.14 25.41 -1.37
CA GLU A 48 -24.40 26.62 -0.59
C GLU A 48 -23.98 27.88 -1.37
N PHE A 49 -24.62 29.02 -1.09
CA PHE A 49 -24.15 30.35 -1.50
C PHE A 49 -23.84 31.19 -0.26
N LYS A 50 -22.58 31.50 -0.04
CA LYS A 50 -22.10 32.22 1.14
C LYS A 50 -20.88 33.08 0.79
N ASP A 51 -20.77 34.25 1.41
CA ASP A 51 -19.64 35.20 1.25
C ASP A 51 -19.37 35.58 -0.23
N GLY A 52 -20.44 35.73 -1.01
CA GLY A 52 -20.35 36.09 -2.43
C GLY A 52 -19.78 34.98 -3.32
N LYS A 53 -19.80 33.71 -2.87
CA LYS A 53 -19.32 32.55 -3.63
C LYS A 53 -20.39 31.47 -3.75
N TYR A 54 -20.45 30.85 -4.92
CA TYR A 54 -21.18 29.61 -5.16
C TYR A 54 -20.30 28.43 -4.80
N ILE A 55 -20.78 27.53 -3.94
CA ILE A 55 -20.11 26.25 -3.65
C ILE A 55 -20.85 25.17 -4.43
N LEU A 56 -20.19 24.62 -5.44
CA LEU A 56 -20.74 23.56 -6.28
C LEU A 56 -20.11 22.21 -5.94
N SER A 57 -20.95 21.20 -5.72
CA SER A 57 -20.52 19.80 -5.76
C SER A 57 -20.31 19.42 -7.23
N THR A 58 -19.06 19.11 -7.59
CA THR A 58 -18.71 18.67 -8.95
C THR A 58 -17.97 17.33 -8.91
N ASN A 59 -17.75 16.74 -10.08
CA ASN A 59 -16.95 15.50 -10.21
C ASN A 59 -15.45 15.69 -9.86
N LEU A 60 -15.00 16.93 -9.63
CA LEU A 60 -13.65 17.29 -9.18
C LEU A 60 -13.58 17.58 -7.67
N GLY A 61 -14.69 17.41 -6.94
CA GLY A 61 -14.87 17.86 -5.56
C GLY A 61 -15.63 19.19 -5.47
N ASP A 62 -15.68 19.76 -4.27
CA ASP A 62 -16.38 21.02 -4.01
C ASP A 62 -15.58 22.20 -4.55
N ILE A 63 -16.17 22.94 -5.47
CA ILE A 63 -15.53 24.11 -6.10
C ILE A 63 -16.24 25.37 -5.61
N ALA A 64 -15.46 26.32 -5.08
CA ALA A 64 -15.94 27.64 -4.70
C ALA A 64 -15.67 28.66 -5.82
N ILE A 65 -16.74 29.20 -6.41
CA ILE A 65 -16.67 30.16 -7.52
C ILE A 65 -17.21 31.52 -7.06
N GLY A 66 -16.44 32.58 -7.24
CA GLY A 66 -16.89 33.94 -6.94
C GLY A 66 -18.11 34.34 -7.77
N ALA A 67 -19.08 35.02 -7.15
CA ALA A 67 -20.28 35.50 -7.82
C ALA A 67 -19.99 36.63 -8.81
N GLU A 68 -18.86 37.31 -8.65
CA GLU A 68 -18.40 38.35 -9.54
C GLU A 68 -17.92 37.74 -10.87
N GLY A 69 -18.63 38.05 -11.96
CA GLY A 69 -18.25 37.65 -13.31
C GLY A 69 -18.91 36.37 -13.84
N VAL A 70 -19.78 35.71 -13.07
CA VAL A 70 -20.52 34.51 -13.50
C VAL A 70 -22.04 34.70 -13.39
N VAL A 71 -22.77 34.12 -14.35
CA VAL A 71 -24.23 34.06 -14.42
C VAL A 71 -24.67 32.67 -13.96
N CYS A 72 -25.52 32.61 -12.94
CA CYS A 72 -26.12 31.36 -12.47
C CYS A 72 -27.45 31.09 -13.17
N GLU A 73 -27.57 29.92 -13.81
CA GLU A 73 -28.79 29.42 -14.44
C GLU A 73 -29.22 28.09 -13.81
N GLY A 74 -30.44 28.03 -13.27
CA GLY A 74 -30.99 26.84 -12.62
C GLY A 74 -32.00 27.20 -11.53
N GLU A 75 -32.89 26.26 -11.18
CA GLU A 75 -33.95 26.52 -10.19
C GLU A 75 -33.43 26.80 -8.78
N ALA A 76 -32.20 26.38 -8.47
CA ALA A 76 -31.54 26.59 -7.18
C ALA A 76 -30.71 27.88 -7.11
N CYS A 77 -30.65 28.70 -8.17
CA CYS A 77 -29.85 29.93 -8.17
C CYS A 77 -30.41 31.02 -7.23
N PRO A 78 -29.61 31.57 -6.30
CA PRO A 78 -30.04 32.60 -5.37
C PRO A 78 -30.25 33.97 -6.05
N THR A 79 -31.29 34.70 -5.64
CA THR A 79 -31.46 36.12 -5.98
C THR A 79 -30.56 36.99 -5.11
N ILE A 80 -29.53 37.60 -5.70
CA ILE A 80 -28.56 38.44 -5.01
C ILE A 80 -29.03 39.91 -5.02
N GLU A 81 -29.33 40.48 -3.84
CA GLU A 81 -29.38 41.93 -3.61
C GLU A 81 -28.03 42.38 -3.03
N ALA A 82 -27.35 43.31 -3.69
CA ALA A 82 -26.02 43.77 -3.27
C ALA A 82 -26.06 44.69 -2.04
N PRO A 83 -25.15 44.50 -1.07
CA PRO A 83 -24.40 45.65 -0.58
C PRO A 83 -22.93 45.41 -0.17
N ALA A 84 -22.15 46.45 -0.47
CA ALA A 84 -21.05 47.13 0.25
C ALA A 84 -19.84 46.37 0.84
N GLU A 85 -18.67 46.80 0.31
CA GLU A 85 -17.28 46.59 0.71
C GLU A 85 -16.94 46.61 2.21
N GLU A 86 -15.99 45.76 2.61
CA GLU A 86 -14.98 46.10 3.62
C GLU A 86 -13.62 45.47 3.23
N VAL A 87 -12.55 46.27 3.32
CA VAL A 87 -11.17 45.97 2.86
C VAL A 87 -10.24 45.84 4.07
N ALA A 88 -9.30 44.88 4.01
CA ALA A 88 -7.89 44.89 4.48
C ALA A 88 -7.51 43.50 5.06
N ALA A 89 -6.30 42.94 4.93
CA ALA A 89 -5.01 43.40 4.44
C ALA A 89 -4.22 42.19 3.91
N ALA A 90 -3.34 42.40 2.91
CA ALA A 90 -2.40 41.39 2.42
C ALA A 90 -0.99 41.67 2.98
N GLU A 91 -0.39 40.65 3.58
CA GLU A 91 1.03 40.59 3.89
C GLU A 91 1.83 40.04 2.68
N SER A 92 3.14 40.31 2.72
CA SER A 92 4.13 40.33 1.64
C SER A 92 4.44 39.01 0.93
N THR A 93 4.70 39.11 -0.38
CA THR A 93 5.32 38.10 -1.26
C THR A 93 6.85 38.02 -1.09
N PRO A 94 7.48 36.83 -1.16
CA PRO A 94 8.92 36.70 -1.36
C PRO A 94 9.30 36.87 -2.84
N ALA A 95 10.36 37.62 -3.08
CA ALA A 95 10.97 37.84 -4.40
C ALA A 95 12.07 36.79 -4.66
N ASP A 96 11.83 35.87 -5.60
CA ASP A 96 12.78 35.46 -6.68
C ASP A 96 12.27 34.29 -7.56
N PHE A 97 10.96 34.19 -7.81
CA PHE A 97 10.42 33.26 -8.81
C PHE A 97 10.43 33.88 -10.20
N LYS A 98 11.25 33.36 -11.14
CA LYS A 98 11.17 33.73 -12.56
C LYS A 98 10.05 32.97 -13.27
N GLY A 99 8.84 33.28 -12.84
CA GLY A 99 7.62 32.83 -13.50
C GLY A 99 7.45 33.41 -14.89
N GLY A 100 6.82 32.65 -15.79
CA GLY A 100 6.61 33.02 -17.19
C GLY A 100 5.27 32.49 -17.72
N PRO A 101 4.95 32.75 -19.00
CA PRO A 101 3.72 32.26 -19.60
C PRO A 101 3.75 30.72 -19.65
N VAL A 102 2.67 30.12 -19.16
CA VAL A 102 2.44 28.68 -19.14
C VAL A 102 1.10 28.36 -19.78
N SER A 103 1.05 27.23 -20.49
CA SER A 103 -0.18 26.58 -20.87
C SER A 103 -0.30 25.30 -20.05
N LEU A 104 -1.36 25.22 -19.25
CA LEU A 104 -1.65 24.04 -18.45
C LEU A 104 -2.75 23.25 -19.13
N GLN A 105 -2.50 21.97 -19.40
CA GLN A 105 -3.45 21.07 -20.01
C GLN A 105 -3.68 19.88 -19.08
N SER A 106 -4.91 19.54 -18.77
CA SER A 106 -5.21 18.33 -17.97
C SER A 106 -4.68 17.07 -18.67
N PHE A 107 -4.28 16.05 -17.90
CA PHE A 107 -3.70 14.81 -18.47
C PHE A 107 -4.67 14.02 -19.37
N ASP A 108 -5.97 14.25 -19.23
CA ASP A 108 -7.02 13.70 -20.09
C ASP A 108 -7.26 14.54 -21.37
N GLY A 109 -6.58 15.68 -21.52
CA GLY A 109 -6.69 16.61 -22.64
C GLY A 109 -7.98 17.42 -22.71
N ALA A 110 -8.91 17.24 -21.75
CA ALA A 110 -10.24 17.83 -21.77
C ALA A 110 -10.25 19.33 -21.45
N LEU A 111 -9.27 19.83 -20.70
CA LEU A 111 -9.17 21.22 -20.27
C LEU A 111 -7.79 21.80 -20.59
N LYS A 112 -7.80 23.04 -21.09
CA LYS A 112 -6.59 23.80 -21.40
C LYS A 112 -6.75 25.23 -20.92
N PHE A 113 -5.75 25.71 -20.19
CA PHE A 113 -5.70 27.06 -19.64
C PHE A 113 -4.38 27.74 -20.03
N GLU A 114 -4.41 29.06 -20.15
CA GLU A 114 -3.23 29.88 -20.42
C GLU A 114 -3.14 30.99 -19.36
N GLY A 115 -1.95 31.21 -18.82
CA GLY A 115 -1.72 32.23 -17.81
C GLY A 115 -0.24 32.42 -17.50
N ASN A 116 0.06 33.26 -16.51
CA ASN A 116 1.43 33.44 -16.03
C ASN A 116 1.61 32.69 -14.73
N LEU A 117 2.53 31.73 -14.71
CA LEU A 117 2.91 31.06 -13.47
C LEU A 117 3.64 32.07 -12.60
N ILE A 118 3.17 32.33 -11.38
CA ILE A 118 3.72 33.34 -10.49
C ILE A 118 4.30 32.76 -9.20
N ALA A 119 3.86 31.57 -8.79
CA ALA A 119 4.43 30.81 -7.68
C ALA A 119 4.11 29.32 -7.83
N ILE A 120 4.84 28.48 -7.10
CA ILE A 120 4.51 27.06 -6.90
C ILE A 120 4.48 26.85 -5.39
N GLU A 121 3.30 26.58 -4.83
CA GLU A 121 3.10 26.49 -3.37
C GLU A 121 2.22 25.28 -3.06
N ASN A 122 2.62 24.49 -2.05
CA ASN A 122 1.85 23.35 -1.55
C ASN A 122 1.39 22.37 -2.66
N GLY A 123 2.29 22.03 -3.60
CA GLY A 123 1.97 21.11 -4.71
C GLY A 123 1.04 21.71 -5.78
N ASN A 124 0.83 23.03 -5.79
CA ASN A 124 0.00 23.72 -6.76
C ASN A 124 0.78 24.76 -7.56
N TYR A 125 0.50 24.84 -8.86
CA TYR A 125 0.79 26.00 -9.68
C TYR A 125 -0.15 27.14 -9.29
N ILE A 126 0.43 28.28 -8.91
CA ILE A 126 -0.32 29.53 -8.78
C ILE A 126 -0.16 30.30 -10.09
N VAL A 127 -1.22 30.29 -10.88
CA VAL A 127 -1.24 30.91 -12.21
C VAL A 127 -2.14 32.13 -12.17
N ARG A 128 -1.56 33.30 -12.46
CA ARG A 128 -2.30 34.53 -12.62
C ARG A 128 -3.02 34.53 -13.97
N THR A 129 -4.34 34.62 -13.91
CA THR A 129 -5.22 34.69 -15.09
C THR A 129 -6.07 35.97 -15.05
N GLN A 130 -6.88 36.18 -16.09
CA GLN A 130 -7.81 37.33 -16.14
C GLN A 130 -9.01 37.18 -15.17
N LEU A 131 -9.16 36.01 -14.52
CA LEU A 131 -10.18 35.70 -13.51
C LEU A 131 -9.64 35.76 -12.07
N GLY A 132 -8.37 36.13 -11.89
CA GLY A 132 -7.66 36.08 -10.61
C GLY A 132 -6.56 35.00 -10.58
N ASP A 133 -5.98 34.81 -9.40
CA ASP A 133 -4.95 33.80 -9.17
C ASP A 133 -5.62 32.44 -8.99
N LEU A 134 -5.34 31.52 -9.92
CA LEU A 134 -5.83 30.15 -9.91
C LEU A 134 -4.78 29.23 -9.30
N GLN A 135 -5.20 28.42 -8.34
CA GLN A 135 -4.38 27.40 -7.71
C GLN A 135 -4.74 26.04 -8.35
N ILE A 136 -3.76 25.42 -9.01
CA ILE A 136 -3.97 24.21 -9.80
C ILE A 136 -2.97 23.16 -9.36
N ALA A 137 -3.45 21.99 -8.93
CA ALA A 137 -2.59 20.92 -8.46
C ALA A 137 -1.65 20.44 -9.57
N THR A 138 -0.34 20.40 -9.26
CA THR A 138 0.71 20.09 -10.25
C THR A 138 0.63 18.65 -10.77
N ASP A 139 0.04 17.74 -10.00
CA ASP A 139 -0.20 16.34 -10.31
C ASP A 139 -1.46 16.09 -11.18
N SER A 140 -2.15 17.16 -11.59
CA SER A 140 -3.38 17.08 -12.38
C SER A 140 -3.27 17.67 -13.80
N VAL A 141 -2.15 18.35 -14.12
CA VAL A 141 -1.96 19.06 -15.38
C VAL A 141 -0.54 18.92 -15.95
N THR A 142 -0.46 18.79 -17.27
CA THR A 142 0.78 18.97 -18.05
C THR A 142 1.06 20.46 -18.23
N CYS A 143 2.25 20.92 -17.85
CA CYS A 143 2.70 22.29 -18.07
C CYS A 143 3.55 22.39 -19.33
N VAL A 144 3.13 23.22 -20.30
CA VAL A 144 3.90 23.51 -21.52
C VAL A 144 4.12 25.02 -21.66
N GLY A 145 5.36 25.48 -21.84
CA GLY A 145 5.68 26.90 -22.02
C GLY A 145 7.01 27.31 -21.38
N GLY A 146 7.44 28.54 -21.62
CA GLY A 146 8.73 29.06 -21.12
C GLY A 146 8.79 29.23 -19.60
N GLY A 147 7.64 29.20 -18.91
CA GLY A 147 7.56 29.14 -17.44
C GLY A 147 7.46 27.72 -16.87
N CYS A 148 7.42 26.67 -17.71
CA CYS A 148 7.30 25.29 -17.26
C CYS A 148 8.67 24.63 -17.08
N PRO A 149 8.87 23.82 -16.01
CA PRO A 149 10.12 23.10 -15.80
C PRO A 149 10.38 22.10 -16.93
N GLN A 150 11.59 22.05 -17.49
CA GLN A 150 11.91 21.24 -18.68
C GLN A 150 12.73 19.99 -18.32
N VAL A 151 12.33 18.81 -18.83
CA VAL A 151 13.16 17.58 -18.92
C VAL A 151 12.93 16.90 -20.28
N VAL A 152 14.00 16.39 -20.88
CA VAL A 152 14.05 15.73 -22.20
C VAL A 152 14.42 14.25 -22.00
N VAL A 153 13.72 13.33 -22.67
CA VAL A 153 13.95 11.87 -22.60
C VAL A 153 14.01 11.29 -24.02
N GLU A 154 14.97 10.39 -24.29
CA GLU A 154 15.14 9.68 -25.57
C GLU A 154 15.25 8.16 -25.32
N SER A 155 14.63 7.35 -26.19
CA SER A 155 14.22 5.94 -25.98
C SER A 155 15.11 4.89 -26.66
N LEU A 156 15.30 3.69 -26.07
CA LEU A 156 15.82 2.48 -26.75
C LEU A 156 15.21 1.15 -26.21
N GLU A 157 15.11 0.15 -27.09
CA GLU A 157 14.41 -1.16 -26.99
C GLU A 157 15.28 -2.33 -26.44
N PRO A 158 14.70 -3.52 -26.06
CA PRO A 158 15.38 -4.57 -25.30
C PRO A 158 15.81 -5.83 -26.11
N THR A 159 16.76 -6.60 -25.56
CA THR A 159 17.10 -7.97 -26.01
C THR A 159 17.23 -8.94 -24.81
N GLU A 160 16.61 -10.11 -24.93
CA GLU A 160 16.53 -11.19 -23.92
C GLU A 160 17.61 -12.27 -24.13
N THR A 161 18.07 -12.90 -23.03
CA THR A 161 18.36 -14.35 -22.93
C THR A 161 18.30 -14.82 -21.46
N VAL A 162 17.76 -16.02 -21.21
CA VAL A 162 17.48 -16.67 -19.90
C VAL A 162 18.46 -17.85 -19.66
N PRO A 163 18.95 -18.13 -18.43
CA PRO A 163 19.58 -19.42 -18.09
C PRO A 163 18.78 -20.33 -17.12
N GLU A 164 19.20 -21.61 -17.05
CA GLU A 164 18.47 -22.84 -16.68
C GLU A 164 18.78 -23.43 -15.26
N ASN A 165 17.80 -24.19 -14.73
CA ASN A 165 17.70 -25.16 -13.58
C ASN A 165 18.93 -25.55 -12.71
N ILE A 166 18.76 -25.50 -11.38
CA ILE A 166 19.71 -26.01 -10.36
C ILE A 166 19.36 -27.46 -9.96
N LYS A 167 20.34 -28.38 -10.03
CA LYS A 167 20.22 -29.75 -9.49
C LYS A 167 20.81 -29.82 -8.07
N ILE A 168 20.08 -30.45 -7.13
CA ILE A 168 20.51 -30.64 -5.74
C ILE A 168 21.35 -31.94 -5.65
N ASP A 169 22.58 -31.86 -5.15
CA ASP A 169 23.47 -33.00 -4.88
C ASP A 169 23.66 -33.10 -3.35
N ALA A 170 22.75 -33.81 -2.66
CA ALA A 170 22.79 -34.01 -1.21
C ALA A 170 22.84 -35.50 -0.86
N ASP A 171 23.74 -35.90 0.05
CA ASP A 171 23.95 -37.29 0.48
C ASP A 171 22.73 -37.92 1.18
N ASP A 172 21.82 -37.10 1.72
CA ASP A 172 20.51 -37.51 2.24
C ASP A 172 19.44 -36.53 1.71
N PRO A 173 18.57 -36.96 0.77
CA PRO A 173 17.57 -36.10 0.16
C PRO A 173 16.38 -35.81 1.08
N ARG A 174 16.32 -36.38 2.28
CA ARG A 174 15.12 -36.31 3.12
C ARG A 174 14.91 -34.92 3.73
N VAL A 175 13.72 -34.36 3.53
CA VAL A 175 13.29 -33.06 4.07
C VAL A 175 11.93 -33.14 4.77
N THR A 176 11.73 -32.21 5.69
CA THR A 176 10.46 -31.93 6.35
C THR A 176 10.03 -30.52 5.99
N LEU A 177 8.90 -30.39 5.29
CA LEU A 177 8.28 -29.09 4.99
C LEU A 177 7.15 -28.86 5.99
N THR A 178 7.25 -27.80 6.79
CA THR A 178 6.20 -27.41 7.74
C THR A 178 5.64 -26.06 7.32
N SER A 179 4.33 -25.92 7.15
CA SER A 179 3.73 -24.62 6.85
C SER A 179 4.02 -23.62 7.98
N PHE A 180 4.14 -22.33 7.62
CA PHE A 180 4.48 -21.29 8.61
C PHE A 180 3.42 -21.11 9.70
N ASP A 181 2.16 -21.48 9.43
CA ASP A 181 1.09 -21.53 10.42
C ASP A 181 1.16 -22.80 11.32
N GLY A 182 2.11 -23.70 11.08
CA GLY A 182 2.34 -24.93 11.82
C GLY A 182 1.34 -26.06 11.56
N ASN A 183 0.32 -25.84 10.72
CA ASN A 183 -0.81 -26.75 10.57
C ASN A 183 -0.55 -27.92 9.62
N LEU A 184 0.34 -27.76 8.66
CA LEU A 184 0.64 -28.73 7.62
C LEU A 184 2.09 -29.17 7.72
N LYS A 185 2.32 -30.48 7.67
CA LYS A 185 3.65 -31.07 7.72
C LYS A 185 3.77 -32.16 6.65
N PHE A 186 4.75 -32.01 5.78
CA PHE A 186 5.08 -32.96 4.72
C PHE A 186 6.48 -33.50 4.95
N VAL A 187 6.67 -34.80 4.76
CA VAL A 187 7.98 -35.45 4.90
C VAL A 187 8.22 -36.29 3.64
N GLY A 188 9.37 -36.11 3.00
CA GLY A 188 9.71 -36.79 1.76
C GLY A 188 11.14 -36.52 1.31
N ASP A 189 11.51 -37.03 0.14
CA ASP A 189 12.83 -36.82 -0.45
C ASP A 189 12.77 -35.63 -1.42
N LEU A 190 13.57 -34.59 -1.22
CA LEU A 190 13.65 -33.44 -2.13
C LEU A 190 14.30 -33.86 -3.45
N ILE A 191 13.56 -33.67 -4.55
CA ILE A 191 13.96 -34.05 -5.90
C ILE A 191 14.56 -32.85 -6.63
N GLU A 192 13.91 -31.70 -6.53
CA GLU A 192 14.22 -30.50 -7.32
C GLU A 192 13.74 -29.24 -6.59
N VAL A 193 14.42 -28.12 -6.86
CA VAL A 193 13.98 -26.77 -6.48
C VAL A 193 13.98 -25.90 -7.71
N THR A 194 12.79 -25.47 -8.13
CA THR A 194 12.58 -24.74 -9.39
C THR A 194 11.55 -23.66 -9.15
N ASN A 195 11.79 -22.43 -9.61
CA ASN A 195 10.86 -21.30 -9.54
C ASN A 195 10.28 -21.09 -8.11
N GLY A 196 11.13 -21.11 -7.09
CA GLY A 196 10.70 -20.93 -5.70
C GLY A 196 9.80 -22.05 -5.14
N LYS A 197 9.74 -23.24 -5.76
CA LYS A 197 8.96 -24.39 -5.29
C LYS A 197 9.87 -25.57 -4.93
N TYR A 198 9.60 -26.23 -3.82
CA TYR A 198 10.16 -27.53 -3.44
C TYR A 198 9.38 -28.65 -4.15
N VAL A 199 10.07 -29.53 -4.86
CA VAL A 199 9.50 -30.78 -5.40
C VAL A 199 9.95 -31.92 -4.51
N ILE A 200 9.06 -32.47 -3.67
CA ILE A 200 9.37 -33.57 -2.76
C ILE A 200 8.66 -34.87 -3.16
N LYS A 201 9.37 -35.99 -3.11
CA LYS A 201 8.82 -37.34 -3.31
C LYS A 201 8.31 -37.87 -1.98
N THR A 202 7.01 -38.05 -1.89
CA THR A 202 6.36 -38.66 -0.72
C THR A 202 5.91 -40.09 -1.05
N ASN A 203 5.44 -40.82 -0.05
CA ASN A 203 4.77 -42.11 -0.24
C ASN A 203 3.43 -42.02 -1.01
N LEU A 204 2.91 -40.80 -1.22
CA LEU A 204 1.68 -40.51 -1.96
C LEU A 204 1.95 -40.01 -3.39
N GLY A 205 3.22 -39.85 -3.78
CA GLY A 205 3.63 -39.28 -5.07
C GLY A 205 4.48 -38.02 -4.91
N GLU A 206 4.75 -37.36 -6.03
CA GLU A 206 5.47 -36.08 -6.06
C GLU A 206 4.55 -34.95 -5.62
N LEU A 207 5.02 -34.16 -4.67
CA LEU A 207 4.33 -33.00 -4.13
C LEU A 207 5.15 -31.75 -4.44
N ARG A 208 4.53 -30.76 -5.08
CA ARG A 208 5.12 -29.45 -5.33
C ARG A 208 4.58 -28.47 -4.31
N VAL A 209 5.47 -27.88 -3.50
CA VAL A 209 5.12 -26.98 -2.42
C VAL A 209 5.90 -25.69 -2.62
N SER A 210 5.22 -24.53 -2.58
CA SER A 210 5.93 -23.26 -2.66
C SER A 210 6.84 -23.07 -1.46
N ALA A 211 8.10 -22.70 -1.70
CA ALA A 211 9.06 -22.43 -0.64
C ALA A 211 8.66 -21.22 0.22
N SER A 212 7.82 -20.32 -0.32
CA SER A 212 7.30 -19.15 0.40
C SER A 212 6.22 -19.48 1.44
N THR A 213 5.68 -20.70 1.47
CA THR A 213 4.58 -21.08 2.38
C THR A 213 4.99 -22.10 3.43
N VAL A 214 6.22 -22.63 3.37
CA VAL A 214 6.71 -23.67 4.26
C VAL A 214 8.14 -23.42 4.71
N LYS A 215 8.41 -23.69 5.98
CA LYS A 215 9.75 -23.88 6.53
C LYS A 215 10.28 -25.25 6.11
N CYS A 216 11.45 -25.30 5.48
CA CYS A 216 12.15 -26.54 5.15
C CYS A 216 13.14 -26.90 6.27
N GLU A 217 13.06 -28.12 6.79
CA GLU A 217 14.00 -28.68 7.78
C GLU A 217 14.54 -30.02 7.29
N GLY A 218 15.88 -30.18 7.24
CA GLY A 218 16.53 -31.42 6.82
C GLY A 218 17.83 -31.17 6.05
N PRO A 219 18.69 -32.20 5.90
CA PRO A 219 20.00 -32.09 5.26
C PRO A 219 19.95 -31.70 3.77
N ALA A 220 18.84 -32.01 3.08
CA ALA A 220 18.65 -31.64 1.67
C ALA A 220 17.95 -30.29 1.47
N CYS A 221 17.48 -29.64 2.54
CA CYS A 221 16.90 -28.31 2.40
C CYS A 221 17.97 -27.36 1.85
N PRO A 222 17.67 -26.55 0.82
CA PRO A 222 18.63 -25.61 0.28
C PRO A 222 19.11 -24.68 1.38
N THR A 223 20.35 -24.87 1.81
CA THR A 223 21.08 -23.91 2.61
C THR A 223 21.62 -22.84 1.68
N ILE A 224 20.75 -21.93 1.23
CA ILE A 224 21.23 -20.65 0.70
C ILE A 224 21.62 -19.81 1.92
N GLY A 225 22.77 -20.09 2.52
CA GLY A 225 23.15 -19.47 3.80
C GLY A 225 24.42 -19.98 4.46
N SER A 226 25.03 -21.08 4.02
CA SER A 226 26.34 -21.51 4.54
C SER A 226 27.54 -20.85 3.86
N GLN A 227 27.31 -19.81 3.04
CA GLN A 227 28.36 -18.91 2.55
C GLN A 227 28.16 -17.47 3.00
N ILE A 228 27.51 -17.25 4.15
CA ILE A 228 27.83 -16.10 4.97
C ILE A 228 28.87 -16.61 5.95
N ILE A 229 30.15 -16.36 5.67
CA ILE A 229 31.19 -16.54 6.68
C ILE A 229 31.03 -15.35 7.64
N GLU A 230 30.21 -15.51 8.68
CA GLU A 230 30.30 -14.64 9.85
C GLU A 230 31.64 -14.96 10.51
N VAL A 231 32.64 -14.10 10.28
CA VAL A 231 33.95 -14.27 10.91
C VAL A 231 33.83 -13.75 12.34
N ASP A 232 33.44 -14.64 13.27
CA ASP A 232 33.55 -14.38 14.69
C ASP A 232 35.01 -14.02 15.03
N SER A 233 35.19 -12.84 15.61
CA SER A 233 36.49 -12.29 15.97
C SER A 233 37.02 -12.92 17.27
N ALA A 234 37.19 -14.25 17.31
CA ALA A 234 37.75 -14.93 18.47
C ALA A 234 38.33 -16.33 18.20
N ASP A 235 39.36 -16.47 17.35
CA ASP A 235 40.49 -17.38 17.63
C ASP A 235 41.65 -17.10 16.67
N SER A 236 42.79 -16.64 17.18
CA SER A 236 43.96 -16.31 16.38
C SER A 236 45.14 -17.23 16.71
N THR A 237 45.10 -18.45 16.18
CA THR A 237 46.30 -19.27 16.06
C THR A 237 46.38 -20.05 14.75
N GLU A 238 46.13 -19.42 13.60
CA GLU A 238 46.69 -19.92 12.34
C GLU A 238 46.99 -18.78 11.37
N SER A 239 48.26 -18.71 10.97
CA SER A 239 48.83 -17.72 10.07
C SER A 239 48.35 -17.94 8.64
N ASN A 240 47.17 -17.41 8.32
CA ASN A 240 46.82 -17.08 6.94
C ASN A 240 47.03 -15.58 6.76
N THR A 241 47.83 -15.21 5.76
CA THR A 241 48.08 -13.81 5.40
C THR A 241 46.77 -13.14 5.02
N ARG A 242 46.10 -12.49 6.00
CA ARG A 242 45.05 -11.51 5.70
C ARG A 242 45.72 -10.42 4.88
N ASP A 243 45.21 -10.23 3.69
CA ASP A 243 45.54 -9.07 2.85
C ASP A 243 45.04 -7.83 3.61
N ASP A 244 45.95 -7.15 4.31
CA ASP A 244 45.70 -5.99 5.20
C ASP A 244 45.41 -4.71 4.40
N THR A 245 44.95 -4.86 3.16
CA THR A 245 44.59 -3.76 2.26
C THR A 245 43.25 -3.18 2.74
N PRO A 246 43.14 -1.86 2.98
CA PRO A 246 41.89 -1.24 3.37
C PRO A 246 40.77 -1.60 2.38
N ILE A 247 39.64 -2.09 2.89
CA ILE A 247 38.48 -2.43 2.04
C ILE A 247 37.93 -1.13 1.46
N GLU A 248 38.12 -0.92 0.17
CA GLU A 248 37.53 0.21 -0.54
C GLU A 248 36.02 -0.04 -0.72
N ILE A 249 35.21 0.80 -0.07
CA ILE A 249 33.75 0.75 -0.19
C ILE A 249 33.35 1.36 -1.53
N SER A 250 32.75 0.53 -2.38
CA SER A 250 32.25 0.94 -3.71
C SER A 250 31.11 1.93 -3.59
N PHE A 251 30.16 1.68 -2.68
CA PHE A 251 29.10 2.62 -2.30
C PHE A 251 28.38 2.19 -1.01
N THR A 252 27.57 3.10 -0.48
CA THR A 252 26.73 2.87 0.71
C THR A 252 25.28 2.60 0.32
N ILE A 253 24.66 1.67 1.02
CA ILE A 253 23.23 1.39 1.09
C ILE A 253 22.80 1.77 2.51
N SER A 254 21.83 2.66 2.69
CA SER A 254 21.41 3.09 4.02
C SER A 254 19.93 2.83 4.29
N GLY A 255 19.56 2.53 5.53
CA GLY A 255 18.16 2.42 5.96
C GLY A 255 17.92 1.46 7.11
N PRO A 256 16.65 1.14 7.42
CA PRO A 256 16.29 0.58 8.71
C PRO A 256 16.81 -0.83 8.90
N ASP A 257 17.12 -1.17 10.15
CA ASP A 257 17.61 -2.49 10.56
C ASP A 257 16.69 -3.63 10.13
N LEU A 258 15.38 -3.38 10.06
CA LEU A 258 14.38 -4.32 9.52
C LEU A 258 14.81 -4.91 8.17
N ILE A 259 15.35 -4.05 7.30
CA ILE A 259 15.77 -4.38 5.93
C ILE A 259 17.28 -4.68 5.93
N GLY A 260 18.08 -3.80 6.54
CA GLY A 260 19.54 -3.83 6.47
C GLY A 260 20.23 -4.95 7.24
N SER A 261 19.62 -5.47 8.31
CA SER A 261 20.30 -6.47 9.17
C SER A 261 20.29 -7.89 8.59
N LYS A 262 19.23 -8.26 7.85
CA LYS A 262 19.03 -9.63 7.32
C LYS A 262 18.70 -9.66 5.85
N MET A 263 17.69 -8.90 5.40
CA MET A 263 17.21 -8.99 4.02
C MET A 263 18.23 -8.48 3.02
N MET A 264 18.80 -7.28 3.23
CA MET A 264 19.76 -6.71 2.29
C MET A 264 21.03 -7.57 2.15
N PRO A 265 21.65 -8.10 3.22
CA PRO A 265 22.74 -9.08 3.11
C PRO A 265 22.36 -10.33 2.31
N LEU A 266 21.16 -10.89 2.53
CA LEU A 266 20.69 -12.06 1.77
C LEU A 266 20.49 -11.74 0.29
N LEU A 267 19.91 -10.57 -0.04
CA LEU A 267 19.75 -10.12 -1.42
C LEU A 267 21.09 -9.93 -2.12
N ILE A 268 22.07 -9.33 -1.44
CA ILE A 268 23.43 -9.17 -1.98
C ILE A 268 24.10 -10.55 -2.17
N SER A 269 23.87 -11.50 -1.26
CA SER A 269 24.34 -12.87 -1.41
C SER A 269 23.73 -13.58 -2.62
N GLY A 270 22.43 -13.41 -2.86
CA GLY A 270 21.77 -13.95 -4.05
C GLY A 270 22.28 -13.32 -5.34
N TYR A 271 22.46 -12.00 -5.34
CA TYR A 271 23.06 -11.27 -6.45
C TYR A 271 24.47 -11.78 -6.75
N ALA A 272 25.32 -11.94 -5.73
CA ALA A 272 26.67 -12.48 -5.90
C ALA A 272 26.66 -13.90 -6.48
N ALA A 273 25.78 -14.77 -5.97
CA ALA A 273 25.64 -16.13 -6.50
C ALA A 273 25.26 -16.12 -7.99
N SER A 274 24.39 -15.18 -8.43
CA SER A 274 24.04 -15.00 -9.84
C SER A 274 25.24 -14.61 -10.74
N LYS A 275 26.34 -14.15 -10.14
CA LYS A 275 27.58 -13.74 -10.80
C LYS A 275 28.72 -14.75 -10.66
N GLY A 276 28.50 -15.90 -10.03
CA GLY A 276 29.61 -16.81 -9.66
C GLY A 276 30.52 -16.17 -8.60
N ALA A 277 29.91 -15.56 -7.61
CA ALA A 277 30.61 -14.92 -6.50
C ALA A 277 29.97 -15.30 -5.16
N VAL A 278 30.75 -15.16 -4.11
CA VAL A 278 30.35 -15.37 -2.71
C VAL A 278 30.39 -14.05 -1.97
N VAL A 279 29.67 -13.94 -0.86
CA VAL A 279 29.63 -12.71 -0.06
C VAL A 279 30.21 -12.96 1.32
N GLU A 280 31.21 -12.17 1.68
CA GLU A 280 31.66 -12.05 3.06
C GLU A 280 31.00 -10.82 3.69
N VAL A 281 30.26 -11.03 4.78
CA VAL A 281 29.63 -9.94 5.55
C VAL A 281 30.39 -9.79 6.85
N THR A 282 30.98 -8.61 7.06
CA THR A 282 31.70 -8.27 8.30
C THR A 282 31.13 -7.01 8.90
N ASP A 283 31.25 -6.82 10.21
CA ASP A 283 31.02 -5.51 10.79
C ASP A 283 32.08 -4.52 10.29
N SER A 284 31.65 -3.29 10.03
CA SER A 284 32.55 -2.25 9.57
C SER A 284 33.44 -1.75 10.71
N ALA A 285 34.74 -1.63 10.45
CA ALA A 285 35.71 -1.18 11.47
C ALA A 285 35.70 0.34 11.68
N ASP A 286 35.37 1.10 10.62
CA ASP A 286 35.53 2.56 10.57
C ASP A 286 34.20 3.33 10.49
N GLN A 287 33.11 2.64 10.15
CA GLN A 287 31.76 3.20 9.95
C GLN A 287 30.73 2.30 10.64
N ASP A 288 29.58 2.85 11.02
CA ASP A 288 28.50 2.04 11.57
C ASP A 288 27.85 1.17 10.49
N GLY A 289 27.49 -0.06 10.83
CA GLY A 289 26.88 -1.04 9.90
C GLY A 289 27.79 -2.18 9.44
N LYS A 290 27.38 -2.83 8.35
CA LYS A 290 28.00 -4.06 7.83
C LYS A 290 28.59 -3.86 6.45
N VAL A 291 29.75 -4.44 6.18
CA VAL A 291 30.37 -4.45 4.85
C VAL A 291 30.10 -5.79 4.19
N ALA A 292 29.38 -5.77 3.06
CA ALA A 292 29.17 -6.93 2.20
C ALA A 292 30.19 -6.92 1.06
N SER A 293 31.11 -7.87 1.06
CA SER A 293 32.21 -7.99 0.12
C SER A 293 31.98 -9.13 -0.86
N LEU A 294 31.93 -8.83 -2.16
CA LEU A 294 31.74 -9.83 -3.21
C LEU A 294 33.08 -10.35 -3.68
N ILE A 295 33.25 -11.67 -3.63
CA ILE A 295 34.49 -12.37 -3.94
C ILE A 295 34.21 -13.40 -5.02
N SER A 296 34.95 -13.36 -6.12
CA SER A 296 34.76 -14.32 -7.23
C SER A 296 35.11 -15.74 -6.80
N ASP A 297 34.28 -16.71 -7.19
CA ASP A 297 34.49 -18.14 -6.93
C ASP A 297 35.52 -18.80 -7.89
N GLY A 298 35.93 -18.09 -8.95
CA GLY A 298 36.71 -18.58 -10.09
C GLY A 298 38.20 -18.80 -9.87
N GLY A 299 38.68 -18.83 -8.62
CA GLY A 299 39.98 -19.41 -8.24
C GLY A 299 41.10 -18.46 -7.79
N ASN A 300 40.90 -17.14 -7.83
CA ASN A 300 41.86 -16.16 -7.27
C ASN A 300 41.31 -15.35 -6.08
N GLY A 301 40.02 -15.47 -5.75
CA GLY A 301 39.40 -14.70 -4.67
C GLY A 301 39.39 -13.20 -4.93
N GLU A 302 39.32 -12.79 -6.20
CA GLU A 302 39.29 -11.37 -6.56
C GLU A 302 38.01 -10.69 -6.05
N ARG A 303 38.20 -9.54 -5.39
CA ARG A 303 37.13 -8.73 -4.86
C ARG A 303 36.45 -7.95 -5.98
N MET A 304 35.19 -8.25 -6.24
CA MET A 304 34.39 -7.64 -7.31
C MET A 304 33.76 -6.31 -6.87
N GLY A 305 33.48 -6.15 -5.58
CA GLY A 305 32.91 -4.95 -5.00
C GLY A 305 32.73 -5.08 -3.49
N SER A 306 32.63 -3.95 -2.79
CA SER A 306 32.29 -3.93 -1.36
C SER A 306 31.25 -2.86 -1.10
N TYR A 307 30.17 -3.24 -0.42
CA TYR A 307 29.02 -2.36 -0.18
C TYR A 307 28.84 -2.18 1.33
N LEU A 308 28.78 -0.93 1.79
CA LEU A 308 28.46 -0.63 3.18
C LEU A 308 26.93 -0.60 3.34
N ILE A 309 26.40 -1.45 4.21
CA ILE A 309 25.00 -1.44 4.64
C ILE A 309 24.94 -0.68 5.97
N ALA A 310 24.60 0.60 5.89
CA ALA A 310 24.59 1.51 7.02
C ALA A 310 23.19 1.58 7.67
N PRO A 311 23.07 1.40 8.99
CA PRO A 311 21.79 1.55 9.69
C PRO A 311 21.35 3.01 9.69
N ALA A 312 20.11 3.27 9.31
CA ALA A 312 19.49 4.60 9.32
C ALA A 312 17.96 4.49 9.44
N SER A 313 17.28 5.52 9.95
CA SER A 313 15.83 5.59 9.80
C SER A 313 15.45 5.76 8.32
N SER A 314 14.21 5.42 7.95
CA SER A 314 13.70 5.64 6.58
C SER A 314 13.87 7.10 6.13
N GLN A 315 13.61 8.05 7.03
CA GLN A 315 13.82 9.48 6.77
C GLN A 315 15.30 9.79 6.49
N ARG A 316 16.21 9.27 7.32
CA ARG A 316 17.63 9.54 7.16
C ARG A 316 18.20 8.90 5.91
N ALA A 317 17.77 7.69 5.57
CA ALA A 317 18.19 7.00 4.35
C ALA A 317 17.82 7.79 3.09
N ILE A 318 16.59 8.32 3.01
CA ILE A 318 16.16 9.15 1.88
C ILE A 318 16.97 10.45 1.81
N GLN A 319 17.32 11.05 2.95
CA GLN A 319 18.21 12.21 3.00
C GLN A 319 19.64 11.88 2.54
N ASP A 320 20.21 10.76 2.98
CA ASP A 320 21.54 10.30 2.57
C ASP A 320 21.57 10.10 1.05
N LEU A 321 20.54 9.49 0.47
CA LEU A 321 20.39 9.32 -0.97
C LEU A 321 20.26 10.68 -1.68
N GLY A 322 19.41 11.58 -1.17
CA GLY A 322 19.25 12.93 -1.72
C GLY A 322 20.54 13.77 -1.69
N ASN A 323 21.43 13.51 -0.73
CA ASN A 323 22.73 14.16 -0.61
C ASN A 323 23.86 13.42 -1.36
N GLY A 324 23.57 12.28 -2.00
CA GLY A 324 24.57 11.45 -2.67
C GLY A 324 25.53 10.73 -1.72
N GLN A 325 25.16 10.57 -0.45
CA GLN A 325 25.92 9.83 0.57
C GLN A 325 25.65 8.32 0.51
N SER A 326 24.56 7.91 -0.14
CA SER A 326 24.24 6.52 -0.48
C SER A 326 23.80 6.42 -1.95
N GLN A 327 23.88 5.21 -2.51
CA GLN A 327 23.38 4.88 -3.85
C GLN A 327 21.99 4.23 -3.80
N ILE A 328 21.67 3.58 -2.69
CA ILE A 328 20.38 2.94 -2.44
C ILE A 328 19.92 3.35 -1.04
N ALA A 329 18.68 3.84 -0.93
CA ALA A 329 18.01 4.03 0.36
C ALA A 329 16.97 2.94 0.56
N MET A 330 16.98 2.30 1.73
CA MET A 330 15.96 1.36 2.18
C MET A 330 14.95 2.11 3.04
N SER A 331 13.66 1.81 2.86
CA SER A 331 12.59 2.47 3.62
C SER A 331 11.48 1.50 3.99
N ALA A 332 10.97 1.62 5.22
CA ALA A 332 9.83 0.85 5.73
C ALA A 332 8.47 1.57 5.57
N ARG A 333 8.46 2.65 4.78
CA ARG A 333 7.28 3.44 4.39
C ARG A 333 7.50 4.08 3.02
N HIS A 334 6.43 4.59 2.41
CA HIS A 334 6.57 5.48 1.25
C HIS A 334 7.34 6.76 1.62
N ALA A 335 8.00 7.35 0.61
CA ALA A 335 8.57 8.68 0.72
C ALA A 335 7.47 9.71 1.02
N LEU A 336 7.72 10.60 1.98
CA LEU A 336 6.78 11.66 2.34
C LEU A 336 6.79 12.76 1.26
N PRO A 337 5.68 13.50 1.07
CA PRO A 337 5.63 14.59 0.09
C PRO A 337 6.76 15.63 0.25
N SER A 338 7.17 15.91 1.49
CA SER A 338 8.29 16.81 1.78
C SER A 338 9.65 16.24 1.36
N GLU A 339 9.82 14.91 1.44
CA GLU A 339 11.01 14.20 0.99
C GLU A 339 11.07 14.15 -0.54
N VAL A 340 9.95 13.83 -1.21
CA VAL A 340 9.82 13.87 -2.68
C VAL A 340 10.20 15.26 -3.21
N ALA A 341 9.64 16.33 -2.62
CA ALA A 341 9.95 17.70 -3.01
C ALA A 341 11.44 18.04 -2.82
N SER A 342 12.02 17.68 -1.67
CA SER A 342 13.43 17.93 -1.37
C SER A 342 14.37 17.16 -2.29
N PHE A 343 14.03 15.92 -2.62
CA PHE A 343 14.79 15.06 -3.52
C PHE A 343 14.80 15.60 -4.95
N SER A 344 13.65 16.07 -5.43
CA SER A 344 13.53 16.73 -6.74
C SER A 344 14.35 18.02 -6.82
N VAL A 345 14.30 18.87 -5.77
CA VAL A 345 15.12 20.09 -5.67
C VAL A 345 16.62 19.78 -5.68
N ALA A 346 17.03 18.65 -5.11
CA ALA A 346 18.43 18.18 -5.15
C ALA A 346 18.86 17.64 -6.53
N GLY A 347 18.00 17.71 -7.54
CA GLY A 347 18.26 17.20 -8.89
C GLY A 347 18.28 15.67 -8.97
N ALA A 348 17.82 14.98 -7.93
CA ALA A 348 17.96 13.54 -7.77
C ALA A 348 16.87 12.73 -8.50
N GLY A 349 15.86 13.40 -9.05
CA GLY A 349 14.73 12.80 -9.78
C GLY A 349 13.43 12.84 -8.97
N ASP A 350 12.60 11.82 -9.16
CA ASP A 350 11.28 11.68 -8.56
C ASP A 350 11.15 10.36 -7.79
N LEU A 351 11.02 10.46 -6.47
CA LEU A 351 10.88 9.33 -5.55
C LEU A 351 9.56 8.57 -5.69
N VAL A 352 8.60 9.02 -6.49
CA VAL A 352 7.37 8.25 -6.77
C VAL A 352 7.36 7.66 -8.19
N SER A 353 8.45 7.82 -8.93
CA SER A 353 8.59 7.22 -10.25
C SER A 353 8.92 5.73 -10.15
N ALA A 354 8.40 4.93 -11.08
CA ALA A 354 8.63 3.47 -11.11
C ALA A 354 10.11 3.08 -11.31
N ASP A 355 10.94 3.99 -11.83
CA ASP A 355 12.38 3.74 -12.02
C ASP A 355 13.22 4.06 -10.77
N GLN A 356 12.61 4.73 -9.77
CA GLN A 356 13.29 5.18 -8.55
C GLN A 356 12.63 4.68 -7.27
N GLU A 357 11.38 4.23 -7.31
CA GLU A 357 10.66 3.57 -6.21
C GLU A 357 10.48 2.09 -6.51
N HIS A 358 11.21 1.24 -5.78
CA HIS A 358 11.16 -0.21 -5.96
C HIS A 358 10.50 -0.85 -4.75
N LEU A 359 9.24 -1.32 -4.90
CA LEU A 359 8.59 -2.17 -3.90
C LEU A 359 9.28 -3.54 -3.88
N ILE A 360 9.89 -3.90 -2.76
CA ILE A 360 10.66 -5.15 -2.65
C ILE A 360 10.00 -6.20 -1.76
N ALA A 361 9.31 -5.77 -0.70
CA ALA A 361 8.74 -6.68 0.28
C ALA A 361 7.59 -6.01 1.05
N LEU A 362 6.88 -6.81 1.82
CA LEU A 362 5.81 -6.42 2.71
C LEU A 362 6.14 -6.88 4.13
N ASP A 363 5.55 -6.20 5.11
CA ASP A 363 5.67 -6.54 6.52
C ASP A 363 4.36 -6.22 7.24
N ASN A 364 4.09 -6.95 8.32
CA ASN A 364 3.03 -6.58 9.26
C ASN A 364 3.70 -6.15 10.56
N LEU A 365 3.34 -4.98 11.08
CA LEU A 365 3.68 -4.62 12.46
C LEU A 365 2.68 -5.31 13.38
N VAL A 366 3.12 -6.42 13.98
CA VAL A 366 2.26 -7.33 14.73
C VAL A 366 2.21 -6.92 16.19
N ILE A 367 1.00 -6.78 16.72
CA ILE A 367 0.79 -6.63 18.15
C ILE A 367 0.99 -7.98 18.81
N VAL A 368 1.86 -8.02 19.80
CA VAL A 368 2.33 -9.25 20.43
C VAL A 368 2.21 -9.19 21.94
N THR A 369 1.96 -10.34 22.53
CA THR A 369 1.93 -10.57 23.97
C THR A 369 2.74 -11.80 24.32
N HIS A 370 2.94 -12.03 25.62
CA HIS A 370 3.53 -13.28 26.10
C HIS A 370 2.67 -14.50 25.69
N PRO A 371 3.28 -15.67 25.38
CA PRO A 371 2.56 -16.90 25.01
C PRO A 371 1.39 -17.28 25.93
N ASP A 372 1.58 -17.12 27.24
CA ASP A 372 0.59 -17.47 28.27
C ASP A 372 -0.52 -16.42 28.43
N ASN A 373 -0.45 -15.28 27.75
CA ASN A 373 -1.51 -14.27 27.82
C ASN A 373 -2.78 -14.82 27.15
N PRO A 374 -3.96 -14.80 27.80
CA PRO A 374 -5.16 -15.42 27.24
C PRO A 374 -5.79 -14.63 26.09
N ILE A 375 -5.48 -13.34 25.94
CA ILE A 375 -6.04 -12.49 24.88
C ILE A 375 -5.55 -12.97 23.51
N GLY A 376 -6.46 -13.12 22.55
CA GLY A 376 -6.15 -13.51 21.16
C GLY A 376 -6.41 -12.43 20.13
N GLN A 377 -7.14 -11.37 20.51
CA GLN A 377 -7.49 -10.26 19.62
C GLN A 377 -7.66 -8.97 20.42
N ILE A 378 -7.46 -7.83 19.76
CA ILE A 378 -7.64 -6.51 20.36
C ILE A 378 -8.22 -5.53 19.33
N SER A 379 -9.12 -4.64 19.75
CA SER A 379 -9.62 -3.59 18.86
C SER A 379 -8.63 -2.43 18.71
N MET A 380 -8.64 -1.75 17.58
CA MET A 380 -7.80 -0.56 17.34
C MET A 380 -8.04 0.52 18.41
N ASP A 381 -9.30 0.77 18.78
CA ASP A 381 -9.66 1.67 19.89
C ASP A 381 -9.03 1.24 21.23
N SER A 382 -9.10 -0.06 21.55
CA SER A 382 -8.54 -0.59 22.80
C SER A 382 -7.02 -0.50 22.79
N LEU A 383 -6.39 -0.76 21.65
CA LEU A 383 -4.96 -0.65 21.46
C LEU A 383 -4.49 0.80 21.69
N GLY A 384 -5.15 1.78 21.07
CA GLY A 384 -4.88 3.20 21.30
C GLY A 384 -5.10 3.62 22.75
N ALA A 385 -6.17 3.13 23.39
CA ALA A 385 -6.45 3.41 24.80
C ALA A 385 -5.44 2.75 25.76
N ILE A 386 -4.87 1.58 25.43
CA ILE A 386 -3.78 0.96 26.21
C ILE A 386 -2.51 1.81 26.11
N TYR A 387 -2.08 2.12 24.89
CA TYR A 387 -0.85 2.90 24.67
C TYR A 387 -0.99 4.36 25.10
N GLY A 388 -2.22 4.89 25.17
CA GLY A 388 -2.56 6.18 25.77
C GLY A 388 -2.76 6.14 27.29
N GLY A 389 -2.61 4.99 27.95
CA GLY A 389 -2.70 4.85 29.41
C GLY A 389 -4.11 4.93 30.01
N ILE A 390 -5.15 4.86 29.19
CA ILE A 390 -6.56 4.85 29.63
C ILE A 390 -6.98 3.45 30.07
N ILE A 391 -6.62 2.43 29.28
CA ILE A 391 -6.76 1.03 29.65
C ILE A 391 -5.45 0.57 30.27
N THR A 392 -5.50 0.12 31.51
CA THR A 392 -4.32 -0.27 32.28
C THR A 392 -4.44 -1.66 32.90
N ASP A 393 -5.59 -2.32 32.75
CA ASP A 393 -5.84 -3.67 33.26
C ASP A 393 -6.46 -4.58 32.20
N TRP A 394 -5.93 -5.81 32.09
CA TRP A 394 -6.37 -6.80 31.09
C TRP A 394 -7.86 -7.17 31.20
N ALA A 395 -8.49 -7.03 32.37
CA ALA A 395 -9.93 -7.25 32.52
C ALA A 395 -10.77 -6.28 31.67
N GLN A 396 -10.26 -5.08 31.38
CA GLN A 396 -10.97 -4.07 30.58
C GLN A 396 -11.09 -4.46 29.11
N VAL A 397 -10.28 -5.42 28.64
CA VAL A 397 -10.29 -5.93 27.25
C VAL A 397 -10.63 -7.43 27.19
N GLY A 398 -11.28 -7.97 28.25
CA GLY A 398 -11.78 -9.34 28.28
C GLY A 398 -10.80 -10.40 28.80
N GLY A 399 -9.69 -9.99 29.41
CA GLY A 399 -8.69 -10.87 30.03
C GLY A 399 -9.02 -11.23 31.48
N GLN A 400 -8.10 -11.97 32.13
CA GLN A 400 -8.28 -12.46 33.52
C GLN A 400 -7.93 -11.42 34.61
N GLY A 401 -7.89 -10.13 34.26
CA GLY A 401 -7.44 -9.05 35.15
C GLY A 401 -5.92 -8.99 35.34
N GLY A 402 -5.41 -7.86 35.81
CA GLY A 402 -3.99 -7.62 36.04
C GLY A 402 -3.46 -6.44 35.21
N SER A 403 -2.46 -5.74 35.76
CA SER A 403 -1.88 -4.56 35.12
C SER A 403 -1.31 -4.88 33.75
N ILE A 404 -1.47 -3.96 32.80
CA ILE A 404 -0.87 -4.03 31.47
C ILE A 404 0.47 -3.29 31.50
N LYS A 405 1.54 -3.96 31.08
CA LYS A 405 2.84 -3.33 30.85
C LYS A 405 3.02 -3.07 29.37
N VAL A 406 3.16 -1.82 28.98
CA VAL A 406 3.32 -1.45 27.57
C VAL A 406 4.81 -1.44 27.24
N VAL A 407 5.21 -2.13 26.19
CA VAL A 407 6.55 -2.05 25.61
C VAL A 407 6.45 -1.28 24.29
N SER A 408 7.27 -0.25 24.15
CA SER A 408 7.39 0.56 22.93
C SER A 408 8.86 0.73 22.58
N GLN A 409 9.16 1.06 21.33
CA GLN A 409 10.52 1.38 20.94
C GLN A 409 10.87 2.86 21.22
N GLY A 410 12.17 3.18 21.15
CA GLY A 410 12.67 4.55 21.26
C GLY A 410 12.01 5.53 20.28
N ALA A 411 11.96 6.82 20.67
CA ALA A 411 11.46 7.89 19.80
C ALA A 411 12.29 7.99 18.50
N GLY A 412 11.62 8.19 17.36
CA GLY A 412 12.27 8.27 16.04
C GLY A 412 12.67 6.91 15.46
N SER A 413 12.17 5.80 16.01
CA SER A 413 12.28 4.49 15.36
C SER A 413 11.16 4.31 14.35
N ASP A 414 11.47 3.78 13.17
CA ASP A 414 10.50 3.61 12.08
C ASP A 414 9.26 2.79 12.49
N SER A 415 9.43 1.77 13.33
CA SER A 415 8.30 0.97 13.84
C SER A 415 7.42 1.75 14.81
N ARG A 416 8.00 2.63 15.64
CA ARG A 416 7.21 3.50 16.54
C ARG A 416 6.47 4.55 15.75
N ASP A 417 7.14 5.23 14.82
CA ASP A 417 6.53 6.27 14.00
C ASP A 417 5.36 5.67 13.21
N PHE A 418 5.58 4.51 12.57
CA PHE A 418 4.51 3.76 11.89
C PHE A 418 3.36 3.38 12.83
N PHE A 419 3.66 2.85 14.02
CA PHE A 419 2.65 2.49 15.02
C PHE A 419 1.82 3.71 15.44
N GLU A 420 2.48 4.82 15.78
CA GLU A 420 1.81 6.01 16.29
C GLU A 420 0.90 6.64 15.21
N ASP A 421 1.38 6.73 13.97
CA ASP A 421 0.61 7.26 12.84
C ASP A 421 -0.69 6.48 12.60
N HIS A 422 -0.64 5.15 12.70
CA HIS A 422 -1.78 4.28 12.38
C HIS A 422 -2.72 4.02 13.56
N VAL A 423 -2.20 4.02 14.80
CA VAL A 423 -3.01 3.74 16.00
C VAL A 423 -3.66 5.00 16.55
N PHE A 424 -2.98 6.16 16.47
CA PHE A 424 -3.53 7.40 17.00
C PHE A 424 -4.21 8.27 15.95
N GLU A 425 -3.91 8.13 14.65
CA GLU A 425 -4.53 8.93 13.55
C GLU A 425 -4.57 10.45 13.84
N GLY A 426 -3.51 11.00 14.45
CA GLY A 426 -3.45 12.41 14.84
C GLY A 426 -4.24 12.80 16.11
N ARG A 427 -4.81 11.83 16.85
CA ARG A 427 -5.50 12.04 18.14
C ARG A 427 -4.56 12.18 19.34
N GLY A 428 -3.24 12.09 19.14
CA GLY A 428 -2.21 12.22 20.17
C GLY A 428 -1.01 11.29 19.93
N THR A 429 -0.14 11.15 20.93
CA THR A 429 0.97 10.17 20.94
C THR A 429 0.83 9.23 22.12
N ALA A 430 1.53 8.09 22.08
CA ALA A 430 1.63 7.21 23.23
C ALA A 430 2.24 7.99 24.41
N SER A 431 1.45 8.21 25.46
CA SER A 431 1.88 8.93 26.66
C SER A 431 1.34 8.20 27.87
N GLY A 432 2.17 7.34 28.45
CA GLY A 432 1.79 6.52 29.61
C GLY A 432 2.99 6.30 30.53
N SER A 433 2.77 6.42 31.84
CA SER A 433 3.79 6.22 32.88
C SER A 433 4.24 4.76 33.07
N ASN A 434 3.53 3.78 32.47
CA ASN A 434 3.82 2.35 32.53
C ASN A 434 4.49 1.81 31.25
N GLN A 435 5.11 2.68 30.45
CA GLN A 435 5.77 2.31 29.20
C GLN A 435 7.24 1.94 29.45
N ALA A 436 7.62 0.71 29.13
CA ALA A 436 9.01 0.30 28.96
C ALA A 436 9.47 0.70 27.55
N VAL A 437 10.66 1.29 27.45
CA VAL A 437 11.27 1.67 26.17
C VAL A 437 12.35 0.66 25.82
N ALA A 438 12.14 -0.07 24.74
CA ALA A 438 13.08 -1.00 24.14
C ALA A 438 13.99 -0.28 23.12
N GLU A 439 15.27 -0.64 23.09
CA GLU A 439 16.24 -0.04 22.16
C GLU A 439 16.15 -0.70 20.78
N SER A 440 15.85 -2.00 20.74
CA SER A 440 15.73 -2.79 19.51
C SER A 440 14.48 -3.68 19.49
N ALA A 441 14.17 -4.25 18.32
CA ALA A 441 13.12 -5.27 18.22
C ALA A 441 13.43 -6.52 19.06
N ALA A 442 14.71 -6.89 19.18
CA ALA A 442 15.15 -8.00 20.03
C ALA A 442 14.86 -7.72 21.51
N ASP A 443 15.02 -6.46 21.95
CA ASP A 443 14.69 -6.06 23.32
C ASP A 443 13.18 -6.11 23.57
N VAL A 444 12.35 -5.73 22.59
CA VAL A 444 10.89 -5.90 22.69
C VAL A 444 10.55 -7.37 22.92
N VAL A 445 11.14 -8.26 22.12
CA VAL A 445 10.92 -9.72 22.27
C VAL A 445 11.35 -10.20 23.65
N ALA A 446 12.54 -9.82 24.10
CA ALA A 446 13.06 -10.22 25.41
C ALA A 446 12.18 -9.71 26.56
N MET A 447 11.77 -8.44 26.52
CA MET A 447 10.92 -7.83 27.55
C MET A 447 9.53 -8.49 27.64
N ILE A 448 8.94 -8.90 26.50
CA ILE A 448 7.64 -9.56 26.47
C ILE A 448 7.75 -11.02 26.91
N LYS A 449 8.83 -11.72 26.53
CA LYS A 449 9.09 -13.10 26.99
C LYS A 449 9.31 -13.18 28.51
N ASP A 450 9.85 -12.14 29.13
CA ASP A 450 10.10 -12.09 30.57
C ASP A 450 8.84 -11.74 31.39
N ASP A 451 7.84 -11.10 30.77
CA ASP A 451 6.71 -10.51 31.49
C ASP A 451 5.35 -10.89 30.86
N PRO A 452 4.59 -11.84 31.47
CA PRO A 452 3.27 -12.25 31.00
C PRO A 452 2.23 -11.12 30.90
N SER A 453 2.48 -10.00 31.57
CA SER A 453 1.61 -8.82 31.56
C SER A 453 1.90 -7.86 30.41
N ALA A 454 2.99 -8.10 29.66
CA ALA A 454 3.46 -7.19 28.64
C ALA A 454 2.71 -7.31 27.31
N ILE A 455 2.54 -6.16 26.67
CA ILE A 455 2.10 -5.99 25.29
C ILE A 455 3.12 -5.13 24.56
N GLY A 456 3.45 -5.49 23.33
CA GLY A 456 4.33 -4.70 22.46
C GLY A 456 3.98 -4.90 21.00
N TYR A 457 4.82 -4.37 20.12
CA TYR A 457 4.72 -4.57 18.68
C TYR A 457 6.08 -4.93 18.10
N VAL A 458 6.08 -5.84 17.12
CA VAL A 458 7.29 -6.25 16.40
C VAL A 458 6.96 -6.47 14.92
N SER A 459 7.96 -6.42 14.04
CA SER A 459 7.78 -6.91 12.67
C SER A 459 7.36 -8.37 12.66
N TYR A 460 6.63 -8.79 11.64
CA TYR A 460 6.29 -10.19 11.39
C TYR A 460 7.53 -11.10 11.37
N ALA A 461 8.66 -10.59 10.87
CA ALA A 461 9.95 -11.29 10.85
C ALA A 461 10.56 -11.53 12.25
N SER A 462 10.02 -10.88 13.28
CA SER A 462 10.56 -10.87 14.65
C SER A 462 9.60 -11.47 15.69
N LEU A 463 8.60 -12.25 15.26
CA LEU A 463 7.63 -12.85 16.19
C LEU A 463 8.26 -13.78 17.23
N ASP A 464 9.36 -14.48 16.91
CA ASP A 464 10.16 -15.35 17.77
C ASP A 464 9.47 -15.86 19.07
N GLY A 465 8.48 -16.75 18.92
CA GLY A 465 7.83 -17.40 20.06
C GLY A 465 6.92 -16.50 20.92
N LEU A 466 6.61 -15.28 20.49
CA LEU A 466 5.57 -14.44 21.06
C LEU A 466 4.19 -14.82 20.53
N LYS A 467 3.14 -14.43 21.24
CA LYS A 467 1.75 -14.63 20.80
C LYS A 467 1.27 -13.42 20.00
N PRO A 468 1.02 -13.55 18.69
CA PRO A 468 0.41 -12.48 17.89
C PRO A 468 -1.06 -12.30 18.26
N LEU A 469 -1.54 -11.06 18.20
CA LEU A 469 -2.95 -10.71 18.36
C LEU A 469 -3.58 -10.36 17.01
N SER A 470 -4.80 -10.85 16.78
CA SER A 470 -5.64 -10.33 15.68
C SER A 470 -6.11 -8.91 16.01
N LEU A 471 -6.21 -8.05 14.99
CA LEU A 471 -6.72 -6.70 15.14
C LEU A 471 -8.20 -6.64 14.75
N VAL A 472 -8.99 -5.94 15.55
CA VAL A 472 -10.41 -5.68 15.27
C VAL A 472 -10.56 -4.20 14.94
N SER A 473 -11.02 -3.89 13.74
CA SER A 473 -11.32 -2.51 13.35
C SER A 473 -12.54 -1.96 14.10
N GLU A 474 -12.79 -0.66 13.97
CA GLU A 474 -13.88 0.09 14.62
C GLU A 474 -15.26 -0.47 14.24
N CYS A 475 -15.39 -0.98 13.02
CA CYS A 475 -16.59 -1.62 12.48
C CYS A 475 -16.64 -3.14 12.72
N GLY A 476 -15.69 -3.71 13.48
CA GLY A 476 -15.70 -5.11 13.89
C GLY A 476 -15.06 -6.10 12.91
N ILE A 477 -14.36 -5.64 11.87
CA ILE A 477 -13.64 -6.53 10.95
C ILE A 477 -12.39 -7.03 11.65
N THR A 478 -12.24 -8.35 11.75
CA THR A 478 -11.06 -8.98 12.35
C THR A 478 -10.04 -9.32 11.27
N SER A 479 -8.81 -8.83 11.44
CA SER A 479 -7.67 -9.14 10.60
C SER A 479 -6.61 -9.89 11.42
N SER A 480 -6.05 -10.94 10.84
CA SER A 480 -4.96 -11.71 11.47
C SER A 480 -3.63 -11.35 10.83
N PRO A 481 -2.55 -11.23 11.61
CA PRO A 481 -1.22 -10.96 11.09
C PRO A 481 -0.64 -12.21 10.43
N ASP A 482 -0.73 -12.30 9.11
CA ASP A 482 -0.19 -13.41 8.33
C ASP A 482 0.36 -12.93 6.98
N ALA A 483 1.14 -13.76 6.30
CA ALA A 483 1.76 -13.39 5.03
C ALA A 483 0.74 -13.05 3.92
N PHE A 484 -0.42 -13.71 3.91
CA PHE A 484 -1.45 -13.44 2.91
C PHE A 484 -2.18 -12.13 3.22
N SER A 485 -2.45 -11.80 4.49
CA SER A 485 -3.05 -10.51 4.88
C SER A 485 -2.09 -9.33 4.66
N ALA A 486 -0.78 -9.55 4.77
CA ALA A 486 0.23 -8.59 4.32
C ALA A 486 0.15 -8.39 2.79
N LYS A 487 0.15 -9.48 2.01
CA LYS A 487 0.02 -9.42 0.53
C LYS A 487 -1.27 -8.78 0.06
N THR A 488 -2.40 -9.06 0.71
CA THR A 488 -3.69 -8.42 0.39
C THR A 488 -3.83 -7.03 0.99
N GLU A 489 -2.90 -6.62 1.86
CA GLU A 489 -2.93 -5.38 2.65
C GLU A 489 -4.26 -5.21 3.40
N GLU A 490 -4.75 -6.30 3.98
CA GLU A 490 -5.99 -6.35 4.77
C GLU A 490 -5.73 -6.30 6.27
N TYR A 491 -4.46 -6.42 6.69
CA TYR A 491 -4.06 -6.19 8.07
C TYR A 491 -3.81 -4.70 8.32
N SER A 492 -4.48 -4.12 9.33
CA SER A 492 -4.50 -2.67 9.57
C SER A 492 -3.14 -2.04 9.83
N LEU A 493 -2.17 -2.83 10.31
CA LEU A 493 -0.80 -2.39 10.56
C LEU A 493 0.19 -3.03 9.56
N GLY A 494 -0.26 -3.24 8.31
CA GLY A 494 0.59 -3.68 7.21
C GLY A 494 1.39 -2.53 6.60
N ARG A 495 2.64 -2.77 6.24
CA ARG A 495 3.52 -1.80 5.59
C ARG A 495 4.25 -2.39 4.40
N ARG A 496 4.60 -1.51 3.47
CA ARG A 496 5.38 -1.82 2.28
C ARG A 496 6.84 -1.41 2.50
N LEU A 497 7.77 -2.19 1.95
CA LEU A 497 9.20 -1.97 2.08
C LEU A 497 9.79 -1.64 0.70
N TYR A 498 10.61 -0.59 0.65
CA TYR A 498 11.10 0.00 -0.59
C TYR A 498 12.61 0.08 -0.64
N LEU A 499 13.14 0.00 -1.86
CA LEU A 499 14.45 0.52 -2.21
C LEU A 499 14.26 1.75 -3.10
N TYR A 500 15.05 2.79 -2.85
CA TYR A 500 15.06 4.01 -3.64
C TYR A 500 16.43 4.28 -4.24
N ASN A 501 16.46 4.85 -5.43
CA ASN A 501 17.68 5.34 -6.08
C ASN A 501 17.52 6.75 -6.66
N ARG A 502 18.64 7.38 -7.00
CA ARG A 502 18.68 8.61 -7.78
C ARG A 502 18.59 8.31 -9.28
N ALA A 503 18.12 9.27 -10.07
CA ALA A 503 18.06 9.17 -11.54
C ALA A 503 19.36 9.62 -12.23
N ASP A 504 20.13 10.50 -11.59
CA ASP A 504 21.23 11.23 -12.22
C ASP A 504 22.61 10.56 -12.06
N ASN A 505 22.78 9.64 -11.11
CA ASN A 505 24.09 9.09 -10.76
C ASN A 505 24.07 7.62 -10.27
N LEU A 506 23.09 6.83 -10.70
CA LEU A 506 22.98 5.43 -10.30
C LEU A 506 24.17 4.60 -10.82
N ASN A 507 24.95 4.04 -9.90
CA ASN A 507 26.06 3.13 -10.18
C ASN A 507 25.55 1.84 -10.86
N ALA A 508 26.34 1.28 -11.78
CA ALA A 508 25.98 0.07 -12.53
C ALA A 508 25.78 -1.18 -11.64
N ASP A 509 26.56 -1.34 -10.58
CA ASP A 509 26.41 -2.42 -9.61
C ASP A 509 25.18 -2.18 -8.72
N ALA A 510 24.96 -0.93 -8.29
CA ALA A 510 23.76 -0.57 -7.54
C ALA A 510 22.49 -0.86 -8.37
N LYS A 511 22.49 -0.53 -9.66
CA LYS A 511 21.40 -0.90 -10.58
C LYS A 511 21.19 -2.42 -10.64
N GLN A 512 22.25 -3.21 -10.78
CA GLN A 512 22.13 -4.67 -10.85
C GLN A 512 21.62 -5.29 -9.54
N ILE A 513 21.98 -4.71 -8.39
CA ILE A 513 21.43 -5.11 -7.09
C ILE A 513 19.93 -4.79 -7.00
N LEU A 514 19.50 -3.62 -7.49
CA LEU A 514 18.07 -3.26 -7.55
C LEU A 514 17.30 -4.20 -8.50
N ASP A 515 17.87 -4.49 -9.67
CA ASP A 515 17.29 -5.41 -10.66
C ASP A 515 17.14 -6.83 -10.07
N PHE A 516 18.15 -7.31 -9.32
CA PHE A 516 18.05 -8.58 -8.60
C PHE A 516 17.02 -8.52 -7.46
N ALA A 517 17.01 -7.45 -6.66
CA ALA A 517 16.12 -7.32 -5.50
C ALA A 517 14.63 -7.29 -5.89
N THR A 518 14.30 -6.94 -7.14
CA THR A 518 12.93 -6.90 -7.67
C THR A 518 12.54 -8.15 -8.48
N SER A 519 13.47 -9.10 -8.66
CA SER A 519 13.26 -10.31 -9.45
C SER A 519 12.46 -11.39 -8.70
N GLU A 520 12.10 -12.48 -9.38
CA GLU A 520 11.42 -13.62 -8.73
C GLU A 520 12.38 -14.44 -7.85
N GLU A 521 13.67 -14.48 -8.19
CA GLU A 521 14.70 -15.17 -7.43
C GLU A 521 14.89 -14.57 -6.02
N ALA A 522 14.67 -13.27 -5.87
CA ALA A 522 14.73 -12.58 -4.58
C ALA A 522 13.64 -13.02 -3.60
N ASP A 523 12.49 -13.53 -4.08
CA ASP A 523 11.34 -13.84 -3.22
C ASP A 523 11.66 -14.89 -2.14
N ALA A 524 12.49 -15.88 -2.47
CA ALA A 524 12.92 -16.91 -1.52
C ALA A 524 13.83 -16.33 -0.43
N LEU A 525 14.69 -15.38 -0.79
CA LEU A 525 15.62 -14.70 0.12
C LEU A 525 14.87 -13.73 1.05
N ILE A 526 13.87 -13.02 0.52
CA ILE A 526 12.99 -12.16 1.30
C ILE A 526 12.21 -13.00 2.32
N ALA A 527 11.64 -14.14 1.90
CA ALA A 527 10.96 -15.06 2.81
C ALA A 527 11.90 -15.64 3.87
N GLN A 528 13.14 -15.96 3.48
CA GLN A 528 14.18 -16.43 4.41
C GLN A 528 14.57 -15.37 5.45
N ALA A 529 14.52 -14.08 5.09
CA ALA A 529 14.70 -12.98 6.03
C ALA A 529 13.54 -12.85 7.04
N GLY A 530 12.44 -13.59 6.85
CA GLY A 530 11.23 -13.53 7.66
C GLY A 530 10.22 -12.47 7.20
N LEU A 531 10.51 -11.77 6.11
CA LEU A 531 9.64 -10.76 5.52
C LEU A 531 8.70 -11.37 4.48
N VAL A 532 7.67 -10.64 4.09
CA VAL A 532 6.66 -11.14 3.16
C VAL A 532 7.05 -10.71 1.75
N ASN A 533 7.32 -11.69 0.88
CA ASN A 533 7.69 -11.47 -0.51
C ASN A 533 6.50 -11.06 -1.41
N LEU A 534 6.69 -10.89 -2.72
CA LEU A 534 5.66 -10.41 -3.66
C LEU A 534 5.05 -11.51 -4.54
N ASP A 535 5.46 -12.77 -4.38
CA ASP A 535 4.87 -13.95 -5.05
C ASP A 535 3.34 -14.06 -4.86
N VAL A 536 2.65 -14.68 -5.82
CA VAL A 536 1.21 -14.92 -5.76
C VAL A 536 0.90 -16.11 -4.85
N ALA A 537 0.30 -15.83 -3.69
CA ALA A 537 -0.15 -16.85 -2.76
C ALA A 537 -1.61 -17.24 -3.02
N ARG A 538 -1.93 -18.54 -2.93
CA ARG A 538 -3.31 -19.06 -2.99
C ARG A 538 -3.80 -19.40 -1.59
N ARG A 539 -4.95 -18.83 -1.20
CA ARG A 539 -5.67 -19.14 0.05
C ARG A 539 -6.91 -19.95 -0.27
N VAL A 540 -6.96 -21.15 0.32
CA VAL A 540 -8.16 -21.99 0.26
C VAL A 540 -9.30 -21.27 0.96
N GLN A 541 -10.44 -21.16 0.28
CA GLN A 541 -11.64 -20.57 0.88
C GLN A 541 -12.58 -21.67 1.38
N SER A 542 -12.95 -21.62 2.65
CA SER A 542 -13.75 -22.65 3.31
C SER A 542 -14.98 -22.07 4.01
N SER A 543 -15.97 -22.93 4.27
CA SER A 543 -17.16 -22.54 5.03
C SER A 543 -16.86 -22.13 6.48
N SER A 544 -15.69 -22.47 7.00
CA SER A 544 -15.22 -22.09 8.34
C SER A 544 -14.46 -20.76 8.37
N ASP A 545 -14.23 -20.11 7.23
CA ASP A 545 -13.48 -18.86 7.19
C ASP A 545 -14.24 -17.74 7.91
N ALA A 546 -13.52 -16.85 8.58
CA ALA A 546 -14.09 -15.70 9.28
C ALA A 546 -14.98 -14.84 8.36
N ARG A 547 -14.59 -14.71 7.07
CA ARG A 547 -15.36 -14.00 6.05
C ARG A 547 -16.72 -14.65 5.79
N VAL A 548 -16.78 -15.99 5.74
CA VAL A 548 -18.03 -16.72 5.56
C VAL A 548 -18.92 -16.58 6.80
N ALA A 549 -18.33 -16.71 7.99
CA ALA A 549 -19.06 -16.51 9.24
C ALA A 549 -19.65 -15.09 9.31
N ALA A 550 -18.89 -14.06 8.93
CA ALA A 550 -19.37 -12.68 8.86
C ALA A 550 -20.56 -12.51 7.90
N LEU A 551 -20.48 -13.11 6.71
CA LEU A 551 -21.57 -13.08 5.72
C LEU A 551 -22.83 -13.80 6.21
N GLN A 552 -22.69 -14.91 6.94
CA GLN A 552 -23.83 -15.67 7.43
C GLN A 552 -24.48 -15.02 8.66
N ASN A 553 -23.69 -14.35 9.50
CA ASN A 553 -24.17 -13.73 10.74
C ASN A 553 -24.72 -12.31 10.53
N THR A 554 -24.40 -11.67 9.41
CA THR A 554 -24.90 -10.33 9.07
C THR A 554 -26.32 -10.39 8.51
N LYS A 555 -27.20 -9.53 9.03
CA LYS A 555 -28.56 -9.39 8.50
C LYS A 555 -28.57 -8.44 7.31
N PHE A 556 -28.60 -9.00 6.11
CA PHE A 556 -28.73 -8.22 4.88
C PHE A 556 -30.21 -7.94 4.53
N PRO A 557 -30.53 -6.76 3.97
CA PRO A 557 -31.80 -6.51 3.33
C PRO A 557 -32.15 -7.58 2.28
N ASN A 558 -33.44 -7.85 2.10
CA ASN A 558 -33.92 -8.87 1.13
C ASN A 558 -33.43 -8.60 -0.30
N THR A 559 -33.16 -7.34 -0.65
CA THR A 559 -32.61 -6.92 -1.93
C THR A 559 -31.18 -7.40 -2.17
N GLU A 560 -30.45 -7.76 -1.12
CA GLU A 560 -29.03 -8.12 -1.15
C GLU A 560 -28.82 -9.63 -0.93
N ALA A 561 -29.81 -10.32 -0.36
CA ALA A 561 -29.74 -11.75 -0.04
C ALA A 561 -29.35 -12.63 -1.24
N GLY A 562 -29.81 -12.29 -2.45
CA GLY A 562 -29.42 -12.99 -3.68
C GLY A 562 -27.93 -12.87 -3.99
N VAL A 563 -27.35 -11.68 -3.75
CA VAL A 563 -25.93 -11.39 -3.99
C VAL A 563 -25.05 -12.07 -2.93
N VAL A 564 -25.48 -12.05 -1.67
CA VAL A 564 -24.80 -12.77 -0.57
C VAL A 564 -24.77 -14.27 -0.84
N ASN A 565 -25.89 -14.86 -1.26
CA ASN A 565 -25.95 -16.29 -1.60
C ASN A 565 -25.05 -16.63 -2.80
N ALA A 566 -24.99 -15.76 -3.81
CA ALA A 566 -24.08 -15.93 -4.94
C ALA A 566 -22.61 -15.86 -4.50
N MET A 567 -22.27 -14.99 -3.55
CA MET A 567 -20.92 -14.90 -2.99
C MET A 567 -20.55 -16.17 -2.21
N LEU A 568 -21.45 -16.67 -1.35
CA LEU A 568 -21.23 -17.91 -0.61
C LEU A 568 -21.04 -19.12 -1.54
N ASP A 569 -21.81 -19.21 -2.63
CA ASP A 569 -21.64 -20.24 -3.67
C ASP A 569 -20.29 -20.12 -4.39
N ALA A 570 -19.87 -18.89 -4.71
CA ALA A 570 -18.58 -18.64 -5.34
C ALA A 570 -17.40 -19.01 -4.41
N ILE A 571 -17.44 -18.63 -3.13
CA ILE A 571 -16.45 -19.04 -2.11
C ILE A 571 -16.37 -20.58 -2.02
N GLY A 572 -17.49 -21.28 -2.19
CA GLY A 572 -17.53 -22.74 -2.25
C GLY A 572 -16.73 -23.34 -3.40
N LYS A 573 -16.62 -22.64 -4.54
CA LYS A 573 -16.06 -23.13 -5.81
C LYS A 573 -14.64 -22.67 -6.10
N TYR A 574 -14.23 -21.52 -5.55
CA TYR A 574 -12.97 -20.88 -5.91
C TYR A 574 -12.12 -20.58 -4.68
N ASP A 575 -10.81 -20.65 -4.86
CA ASP A 575 -9.82 -20.16 -3.90
C ASP A 575 -9.39 -18.74 -4.25
N ARG A 576 -8.95 -17.97 -3.25
CA ARG A 576 -8.54 -16.58 -3.44
C ARG A 576 -7.03 -16.47 -3.60
N LEU A 577 -6.56 -15.78 -4.63
CA LEU A 577 -5.17 -15.38 -4.75
C LEU A 577 -4.90 -14.10 -3.95
N SER A 578 -3.66 -13.90 -3.52
CA SER A 578 -3.25 -12.72 -2.77
C SER A 578 -3.26 -11.44 -3.60
N THR A 579 -3.06 -11.56 -4.91
CA THR A 579 -3.15 -10.44 -5.86
C THR A 579 -4.50 -9.75 -5.73
N THR A 580 -4.45 -8.47 -5.39
CA THR A 580 -5.62 -7.64 -5.17
C THR A 580 -5.40 -6.31 -5.87
N PHE A 581 -6.18 -6.06 -6.92
CA PHE A 581 -6.12 -4.80 -7.65
C PHE A 581 -6.94 -3.74 -6.94
N ARG A 582 -6.32 -2.58 -6.71
CA ARG A 582 -6.96 -1.42 -6.09
C ARG A 582 -7.02 -0.27 -7.07
N PHE A 583 -8.02 0.58 -6.87
CA PHE A 583 -8.29 1.72 -7.74
C PHE A 583 -8.33 3.00 -6.91
N GLY A 584 -7.61 4.03 -7.36
CA GLY A 584 -7.70 5.37 -6.80
C GLY A 584 -9.14 5.93 -6.90
N THR A 585 -9.48 6.86 -6.02
CA THR A 585 -10.79 7.55 -6.06
C THR A 585 -10.98 8.21 -7.43
N GLY A 586 -12.06 7.88 -8.15
CA GLY A 586 -12.32 8.41 -9.49
C GLY A 586 -11.45 7.86 -10.63
N SER A 587 -10.53 6.93 -10.35
CA SER A 587 -9.63 6.36 -11.36
C SER A 587 -10.00 4.92 -11.73
N ALA A 588 -9.83 4.57 -13.01
CA ALA A 588 -9.88 3.20 -13.50
C ALA A 588 -8.47 2.57 -13.68
N ARG A 589 -7.40 3.32 -13.36
CA ARG A 589 -6.01 2.85 -13.47
C ARG A 589 -5.59 2.10 -12.20
N LEU A 590 -4.86 1.00 -12.41
CA LEU A 590 -4.21 0.20 -11.38
C LEU A 590 -3.13 1.01 -10.65
N ASP A 591 -2.98 0.81 -9.33
CA ASP A 591 -1.89 1.38 -8.54
C ASP A 591 -0.52 0.78 -8.90
N GLU A 592 0.57 1.36 -8.40
CA GLU A 592 1.96 0.97 -8.68
C GLU A 592 2.20 -0.50 -8.34
N LYS A 593 1.66 -0.94 -7.19
CA LYS A 593 1.72 -2.35 -6.76
C LYS A 593 1.03 -3.25 -7.77
N ALA A 594 -0.21 -2.94 -8.16
CA ALA A 594 -0.95 -3.73 -9.12
C ALA A 594 -0.22 -3.84 -10.47
N ARG A 595 0.48 -2.78 -10.91
CA ARG A 595 1.32 -2.81 -12.13
C ARG A 595 2.54 -3.74 -11.96
N GLY A 596 3.20 -3.73 -10.80
CA GLY A 596 4.32 -4.63 -10.50
C GLY A 596 3.90 -6.09 -10.30
N GLU A 597 2.68 -6.34 -9.82
CA GLU A 597 2.14 -7.69 -9.60
C GLU A 597 1.62 -8.35 -10.89
N LEU A 598 1.29 -7.57 -11.93
CA LEU A 598 0.71 -8.10 -13.17
C LEU A 598 1.58 -9.19 -13.84
N PRO A 599 2.89 -9.01 -14.07
CA PRO A 599 3.74 -10.05 -14.65
C PRO A 599 3.74 -11.34 -13.82
N ARG A 600 3.83 -11.20 -12.49
CA ARG A 600 3.84 -12.33 -11.54
C ARG A 600 2.51 -13.08 -11.56
N LEU A 601 1.39 -12.34 -11.63
CA LEU A 601 0.07 -12.93 -11.79
C LEU A 601 -0.04 -13.68 -13.11
N VAL A 602 0.35 -13.08 -14.24
CA VAL A 602 0.31 -13.75 -15.55
C VAL A 602 1.12 -15.04 -15.52
N GLN A 603 2.33 -15.01 -14.95
CA GLN A 603 3.16 -16.20 -14.81
C GLN A 603 2.51 -17.29 -13.95
N TYR A 604 1.91 -16.91 -12.81
CA TYR A 604 1.14 -17.84 -11.98
C TYR A 604 -0.05 -18.45 -12.74
N LEU A 605 -0.80 -17.63 -13.49
CA LEU A 605 -1.98 -18.08 -14.23
C LEU A 605 -1.60 -19.04 -15.38
N LYS A 606 -0.47 -18.83 -16.05
CA LYS A 606 0.05 -19.73 -17.09
C LYS A 606 0.33 -21.15 -16.59
N ASP A 607 0.69 -21.28 -15.31
CA ASP A 607 0.96 -22.58 -14.67
C ASP A 607 -0.34 -23.33 -14.28
N LEU A 608 -1.52 -22.71 -14.41
CA LEU A 608 -2.79 -23.36 -14.10
C LEU A 608 -3.16 -24.41 -15.15
N PRO A 609 -3.87 -25.48 -14.77
CA PRO A 609 -4.38 -26.46 -15.73
C PRO A 609 -5.26 -25.83 -16.83
N THR A 610 -5.13 -26.34 -18.05
CA THR A 610 -6.01 -25.97 -19.17
C THR A 610 -7.48 -26.14 -18.77
N GLY A 611 -8.28 -25.11 -19.04
CA GLY A 611 -9.71 -25.06 -18.71
C GLY A 611 -10.00 -24.60 -17.27
N SER A 612 -9.00 -24.27 -16.45
CA SER A 612 -9.22 -23.68 -15.14
C SER A 612 -10.01 -22.38 -15.24
N ASP A 613 -10.92 -22.20 -14.28
CA ASP A 613 -11.68 -20.95 -14.16
C ASP A 613 -10.82 -19.93 -13.38
N VAL A 614 -10.71 -18.73 -13.94
CA VAL A 614 -10.13 -17.55 -13.26
C VAL A 614 -11.23 -16.51 -13.17
N VAL A 615 -11.55 -16.05 -11.96
CA VAL A 615 -12.66 -15.12 -11.73
C VAL A 615 -12.12 -13.85 -11.11
N LEU A 616 -12.29 -12.73 -11.80
CA LEU A 616 -12.04 -11.41 -11.25
C LEU A 616 -13.28 -10.94 -10.50
N VAL A 617 -13.13 -10.73 -9.20
CA VAL A 617 -14.23 -10.45 -8.27
C VAL A 617 -14.14 -9.02 -7.78
N GLY A 618 -15.02 -8.17 -8.29
CA GLY A 618 -15.07 -6.76 -7.94
C GLY A 618 -15.86 -6.48 -6.67
N PHE A 619 -15.39 -5.47 -5.93
CA PHE A 619 -16.03 -4.89 -4.76
C PHE A 619 -16.09 -3.36 -4.86
N ALA A 620 -16.95 -2.75 -4.06
CA ALA A 620 -17.13 -1.32 -3.91
C ALA A 620 -17.16 -0.93 -2.42
N ASP A 621 -16.96 0.36 -2.14
CA ASP A 621 -17.29 0.90 -0.82
C ASP A 621 -18.81 1.04 -0.64
N SER A 622 -19.24 1.41 0.55
CA SER A 622 -20.67 1.57 0.88
C SER A 622 -21.25 2.93 0.46
N VAL A 623 -20.59 3.68 -0.44
CA VAL A 623 -21.06 5.02 -0.84
C VAL A 623 -22.01 4.92 -2.03
N GLY A 624 -23.30 5.04 -1.74
CA GLY A 624 -24.36 5.09 -2.76
C GLY A 624 -25.34 3.94 -2.69
N ALA A 625 -26.13 3.80 -3.75
CA ALA A 625 -27.12 2.73 -3.83
C ALA A 625 -26.45 1.37 -4.11
N PHE A 626 -26.83 0.34 -3.35
CA PHE A 626 -26.31 -1.01 -3.47
C PHE A 626 -26.26 -1.55 -4.92
N GLY A 627 -27.35 -1.40 -5.69
CA GLY A 627 -27.40 -1.87 -7.09
C GLY A 627 -26.41 -1.14 -8.01
N ARG A 628 -26.13 0.14 -7.74
CA ARG A 628 -25.09 0.91 -8.43
C ARG A 628 -23.71 0.40 -8.06
N ASN A 629 -23.48 0.13 -6.77
CA ASN A 629 -22.22 -0.40 -6.26
C ASN A 629 -21.93 -1.80 -6.83
N GLN A 630 -22.95 -2.65 -6.95
CA GLN A 630 -22.86 -3.93 -7.63
C GLN A 630 -22.45 -3.76 -9.10
N SER A 631 -23.13 -2.89 -9.85
CA SER A 631 -22.81 -2.65 -11.26
C SER A 631 -21.38 -2.09 -11.44
N LEU A 632 -20.99 -1.14 -10.58
CA LEU A 632 -19.65 -0.56 -10.58
C LEU A 632 -18.57 -1.60 -10.28
N SER A 633 -18.84 -2.51 -9.34
CA SER A 633 -17.93 -3.59 -9.00
C SER A 633 -17.66 -4.53 -10.19
N VAL A 634 -18.71 -4.86 -10.98
CA VAL A 634 -18.56 -5.61 -12.24
C VAL A 634 -17.74 -4.82 -13.27
N THR A 635 -17.97 -3.53 -13.41
CA THR A 635 -17.19 -2.68 -14.34
C THR A 635 -15.70 -2.69 -13.98
N ARG A 636 -15.34 -2.51 -12.70
CA ARG A 636 -13.94 -2.55 -12.25
C ARG A 636 -13.30 -3.90 -12.50
N ALA A 637 -14.02 -4.99 -12.25
CA ALA A 637 -13.50 -6.33 -12.50
C ALA A 637 -13.32 -6.61 -14.01
N ASN A 638 -14.14 -6.04 -14.88
CA ASN A 638 -13.89 -6.08 -16.33
C ASN A 638 -12.65 -5.26 -16.73
N GLN A 639 -12.41 -4.10 -16.10
CA GLN A 639 -11.18 -3.33 -16.36
C GLN A 639 -9.96 -4.14 -15.96
N ALA A 640 -9.94 -4.66 -14.73
CA ALA A 640 -8.86 -5.52 -14.27
C ALA A 640 -8.62 -6.72 -15.19
N ARG A 641 -9.68 -7.31 -15.75
CA ARG A 641 -9.56 -8.42 -16.70
C ARG A 641 -8.80 -7.98 -17.94
N SER A 642 -9.17 -6.83 -18.51
CA SER A 642 -8.50 -6.27 -19.68
C SER A 642 -7.01 -6.00 -19.42
N GLU A 643 -6.65 -5.53 -18.21
CA GLU A 643 -5.24 -5.32 -17.83
C GLU A 643 -4.46 -6.64 -17.73
N VAL A 644 -5.06 -7.68 -17.13
CA VAL A 644 -4.46 -9.02 -17.06
C VAL A 644 -4.27 -9.62 -18.46
N GLU A 645 -5.29 -9.51 -19.31
CA GLU A 645 -5.25 -9.97 -20.70
C GLU A 645 -4.23 -9.18 -21.53
N ALA A 646 -4.07 -7.88 -21.28
CA ALA A 646 -3.08 -7.04 -21.96
C ALA A 646 -1.64 -7.34 -21.51
N ALA A 647 -1.45 -7.67 -20.22
CA ALA A 647 -0.16 -8.07 -19.69
C ALA A 647 0.29 -9.45 -20.20
N ALA A 648 -0.65 -10.35 -20.45
CA ALA A 648 -0.40 -11.65 -21.06
C ALA A 648 -0.10 -11.51 -22.57
N ARG A 649 1.16 -11.72 -22.95
CA ARG A 649 1.57 -11.59 -24.35
C ARG A 649 1.10 -12.82 -25.13
N ASN A 650 0.93 -12.69 -26.45
CA ASN A 650 0.78 -13.82 -27.38
C ASN A 650 -0.31 -14.86 -27.06
N GLY A 651 -1.37 -14.49 -26.32
CA GLY A 651 -2.46 -15.41 -25.99
C GLY A 651 -2.10 -16.46 -24.94
N GLU A 652 -1.12 -16.17 -24.06
CA GLU A 652 -0.66 -17.04 -22.97
C GLU A 652 -1.77 -17.55 -22.04
N LEU A 653 -2.89 -16.84 -21.95
CA LEU A 653 -4.02 -17.20 -21.07
C LEU A 653 -5.24 -17.76 -21.84
N ASN A 654 -5.12 -18.03 -23.15
CA ASN A 654 -6.24 -18.51 -23.99
C ASN A 654 -6.83 -19.85 -23.53
N ASP A 655 -6.03 -20.64 -22.82
CA ASP A 655 -6.43 -21.94 -22.28
C ASP A 655 -7.24 -21.82 -20.97
N LEU A 656 -7.40 -20.61 -20.42
CA LEU A 656 -8.11 -20.35 -19.18
C LEU A 656 -9.50 -19.77 -19.43
N ASN A 657 -10.44 -20.08 -18.53
CA ASN A 657 -11.79 -19.54 -18.55
C ASN A 657 -11.87 -18.29 -17.66
N ILE A 658 -11.51 -17.13 -18.20
CA ILE A 658 -11.50 -15.87 -17.44
C ILE A 658 -12.91 -15.24 -17.39
N LYS A 659 -13.44 -15.09 -16.17
CA LYS A 659 -14.80 -14.60 -15.88
C LYS A 659 -14.74 -13.42 -14.91
N VAL A 660 -15.87 -12.71 -14.80
CA VAL A 660 -16.02 -11.56 -13.90
C VAL A 660 -17.23 -11.75 -13.01
N MET A 661 -17.10 -11.38 -11.74
CA MET A 661 -18.20 -11.26 -10.78
C MET A 661 -18.11 -9.90 -10.06
N GLY A 662 -19.23 -9.41 -9.54
CA GLY A 662 -19.28 -8.17 -8.76
C GLY A 662 -20.27 -8.28 -7.61
N PHE A 663 -19.80 -7.99 -6.40
CA PHE A 663 -20.58 -8.15 -5.17
C PHE A 663 -20.89 -6.81 -4.47
N GLY A 664 -20.55 -5.68 -5.09
CA GLY A 664 -20.78 -4.36 -4.50
C GLY A 664 -20.04 -4.21 -3.17
N GLU A 665 -20.73 -3.71 -2.15
CA GLU A 665 -20.18 -3.45 -0.82
C GLU A 665 -20.19 -4.65 0.15
N ILE A 666 -20.60 -5.83 -0.34
CA ILE A 666 -20.63 -7.05 0.49
C ILE A 666 -19.20 -7.49 0.83
N ALA A 667 -19.01 -7.98 2.06
CA ALA A 667 -17.73 -8.45 2.59
C ALA A 667 -16.61 -7.39 2.50
N PRO A 668 -16.76 -6.24 3.19
CA PRO A 668 -15.72 -5.23 3.27
C PRO A 668 -14.43 -5.82 3.86
N SER A 669 -13.28 -5.34 3.36
CA SER A 669 -11.95 -5.65 3.91
C SER A 669 -11.51 -4.64 4.96
N SER A 670 -12.11 -3.44 4.97
CA SER A 670 -11.90 -2.40 5.98
C SER A 670 -13.19 -1.60 6.24
N CYS A 671 -13.20 -0.77 7.27
CA CYS A 671 -14.35 0.07 7.59
C CYS A 671 -14.61 1.12 6.50
N ASN A 672 -15.87 1.46 6.27
CA ASN A 672 -16.24 2.48 5.26
C ASN A 672 -16.30 3.89 5.85
N ASP A 673 -15.95 4.06 7.12
CA ASP A 673 -16.08 5.34 7.84
C ASP A 673 -15.05 6.38 7.35
N THR A 674 -13.84 5.93 7.00
CA THR A 674 -12.75 6.78 6.50
C THR A 674 -12.52 6.61 4.99
N ASP A 675 -11.94 7.62 4.33
CA ASP A 675 -11.57 7.51 2.91
C ASP A 675 -10.55 6.40 2.66
N GLY A 676 -9.60 6.21 3.57
CA GLY A 676 -8.62 5.12 3.52
C GLY A 676 -9.30 3.75 3.57
N GLY A 677 -10.21 3.54 4.52
CA GLY A 677 -10.96 2.28 4.61
C GLY A 677 -11.87 2.03 3.40
N ARG A 678 -12.52 3.08 2.87
CA ARG A 678 -13.26 3.00 1.60
C ARG A 678 -12.35 2.63 0.42
N ALA A 679 -11.13 3.17 0.37
CA ALA A 679 -10.16 2.82 -0.68
C ALA A 679 -9.80 1.34 -0.68
N LEU A 680 -9.63 0.73 0.49
CA LEU A 680 -9.40 -0.71 0.63
C LEU A 680 -10.61 -1.55 0.14
N ASN A 681 -11.82 -1.01 0.23
CA ASN A 681 -13.04 -1.67 -0.25
C ASN A 681 -13.25 -1.54 -1.78
N ARG A 682 -12.63 -0.56 -2.43
CA ARG A 682 -12.62 -0.41 -3.90
C ARG A 682 -11.55 -1.32 -4.51
N ARG A 683 -11.81 -2.62 -4.53
CA ARG A 683 -10.85 -3.65 -4.96
C ARG A 683 -11.43 -4.65 -5.95
N VAL A 684 -10.53 -5.33 -6.66
CA VAL A 684 -10.80 -6.55 -7.43
C VAL A 684 -9.89 -7.65 -6.92
N GLU A 685 -10.49 -8.74 -6.45
CA GLU A 685 -9.78 -9.95 -6.02
C GLU A 685 -9.69 -10.94 -7.19
N ILE A 686 -8.62 -11.75 -7.24
CA ILE A 686 -8.47 -12.81 -8.24
C ILE A 686 -8.74 -14.16 -7.60
N TRP A 687 -9.74 -14.88 -8.11
CA TRP A 687 -10.13 -16.18 -7.60
C TRP A 687 -9.89 -17.26 -8.67
N VAL A 688 -9.49 -18.45 -8.26
CA VAL A 688 -9.19 -19.57 -9.18
C VAL A 688 -9.97 -20.82 -8.79
N SER A 689 -10.34 -21.65 -9.76
CA SER A 689 -11.03 -22.92 -9.48
C SER A 689 -10.24 -23.78 -8.51
N LYS A 690 -10.95 -24.40 -7.56
CA LYS A 690 -10.38 -25.31 -6.58
C LYS A 690 -9.64 -26.49 -7.21
#